data_AF-A0AA36FJS8-F1
#
_entry.id   AF-A0AA36FJS8-F1
#
_cell.length_a   1.000
_cell.length_b   1.000
_cell.length_c   1.000
_cell.angle_alpha   90.00
_cell.angle_beta   90.00
_cell.angle_gamma   90.00
#
_symmetry.space_group_name_H-M   'P 1'
#
loop_
_entity.id
_entity.type
_entity.pdbx_description
1 polymer ?
#
loop_
_entity_poly.entity_id
_entity_poly.type
_entity_poly.pdbx_seq_one_letter_code
_entity_poly.pdbx_strand_id
1 'polypeptide(L)'
;MSEKKLLEYEGCNFFRPRLVLSILSGKSVRITNIRSRDDNPGLQEFELSFISLLEKLSNGSKVVINETGTTILFHPGMLSGGSFDHECSIGRAVSYYIEPLFCLAPFAKKPLKVVLRGVTHNLDDASVDHMKFSSLPVLKRFLGTDEDLELKITRRGPAPDGGGEAVFSCPCQQKLRPIQYTDPGRVKKIRGIAWCAKVSPGTLNRLMESAKDVLSEFIRDIYIHSDHCKGKECGKSPGFGLTLVAETTKGTFLAAEAISNPKGSDKGPSVAEDVGKKAAYLLLEEIYRGGCVDSLNQSMAALFMVLGSQDVSKLQIGQLTPYTIGVMRLIRDFFKVLFKVEEAKEEDSYDDEELKTVYIYRLRMSVSVAAKNIFPVIGESPHWEESSKSLLFIDIVTAGYYRWNSLDGTCEEIHAGTMGRFNTPSDFVKEAGCLYRIDKDLKPFAFKEKINVSNGITWSTDDRTMFYTHSIPRKIFSYDYDIHSGEASREQVVVDFTDKEWSEYGMPDGMTTDVMDKLWVAAFKSSRVFQIDPETDTKLLKHRNKSFFRDKMSVSVALKNICQETGEAPHWEESTKTLLFVDVQIGGIHKWNTVDNAHTKCKADGTVSFIIPRESGGYVVSCGTKLADFDWESQQVKSFVDVEPDKPENRFNDGKCDSHGRLWAGTMEEFLGELKATEAGHLYRLDKDRSLHTIKDKINISNGLAWTSDDKTMFYTHSTPRKVFSYDYDISTGEMSREQVVVDFEGKELHEFGIPDGMAIDLNDKIWLACFASSQVFQIDPETGKILMSVKFPASQITSCCFGGPNYDELYVTSSATFFTEEQLQDKEKFAGSVFKVTGLGAKGKAAPNFHG
;
A
#
# COMPACT_ATOMS: atom_id res chain seq x y z
N MET A 1 -5.17 31.33 -29.87
CA MET A 1 -5.80 30.09 -29.38
C MET A 1 -4.72 29.34 -28.60
N SER A 2 -4.76 29.36 -27.27
CA SER A 2 -3.70 28.72 -26.46
C SER A 2 -3.73 27.20 -26.65
N GLU A 3 -2.57 26.60 -26.84
CA GLU A 3 -2.41 25.14 -26.91
C GLU A 3 -2.98 24.52 -25.63
N LYS A 4 -4.10 23.79 -25.75
CA LYS A 4 -4.61 22.97 -24.65
C LYS A 4 -3.55 21.93 -24.30
N LYS A 5 -2.89 22.13 -23.16
CA LYS A 5 -1.81 21.29 -22.62
C LYS A 5 -2.19 19.80 -22.70
N LEU A 6 -1.49 19.06 -23.56
CA LEU A 6 -1.63 17.62 -23.75
C LEU A 6 -1.05 16.90 -22.52
N LEU A 7 -1.81 15.96 -21.95
CA LEU A 7 -1.32 15.07 -20.90
C LEU A 7 -0.95 13.72 -21.51
N GLU A 8 0.22 13.19 -21.13
CA GLU A 8 0.74 11.94 -21.67
C GLU A 8 0.85 10.89 -20.56
N TYR A 9 0.40 9.67 -20.87
CA TYR A 9 0.43 8.53 -19.96
C TYR A 9 0.83 7.26 -20.71
N GLU A 10 1.34 6.28 -19.97
CA GLU A 10 1.68 4.98 -20.53
C GLU A 10 0.82 3.85 -19.95
N GLY A 11 0.66 2.78 -20.73
CA GLY A 11 0.00 1.54 -20.35
C GLY A 11 -1.53 1.62 -20.28
N CYS A 12 -2.18 0.46 -20.14
CA CYS A 12 -3.64 0.33 -20.06
C CYS A 12 -4.22 0.59 -18.65
N ASN A 13 -3.37 0.73 -17.62
CA ASN A 13 -3.81 1.00 -16.25
C ASN A 13 -4.56 2.33 -16.15
N PHE A 14 -5.65 2.36 -15.39
CA PHE A 14 -6.50 3.55 -15.20
C PHE A 14 -7.04 4.15 -16.52
N PHE A 15 -7.25 3.33 -17.55
CA PHE A 15 -7.79 3.77 -18.84
C PHE A 15 -9.09 4.57 -18.71
N ARG A 16 -10.11 4.03 -18.02
CA ARG A 16 -11.41 4.72 -17.83
C ARG A 16 -11.27 6.03 -17.05
N PRO A 17 -10.63 6.08 -15.86
CA PRO A 17 -10.41 7.35 -15.17
C PRO A 17 -9.71 8.42 -16.00
N ARG A 18 -8.68 8.07 -16.79
CA ARG A 18 -7.96 9.04 -17.63
C ARG A 18 -8.90 9.72 -18.64
N LEU A 19 -9.77 8.95 -19.30
CA LEU A 19 -10.74 9.50 -20.27
C LEU A 19 -11.86 10.29 -19.58
N VAL A 20 -12.38 9.80 -18.45
CA VAL A 20 -13.40 10.51 -17.65
C VAL A 20 -12.88 11.87 -17.18
N LEU A 21 -11.68 11.90 -16.60
CA LEU A 21 -11.05 13.14 -16.12
C LEU A 21 -10.68 14.08 -17.27
N SER A 22 -10.30 13.54 -18.44
CA SER A 22 -10.09 14.32 -19.66
C SER A 22 -11.37 15.05 -20.08
N ILE A 23 -12.52 14.39 -20.10
CA ILE A 23 -13.82 15.02 -20.41
C ILE A 23 -14.17 16.11 -19.39
N LEU A 24 -14.06 15.81 -18.09
CA LEU A 24 -14.44 16.73 -17.03
C LEU A 24 -13.54 17.97 -16.94
N SER A 25 -12.24 17.81 -17.23
CA SER A 25 -11.27 18.92 -17.21
C SER A 25 -11.13 19.65 -18.55
N GLY A 26 -11.59 19.07 -19.65
CA GLY A 26 -11.41 19.59 -21.01
C GLY A 26 -9.98 19.49 -21.56
N LYS A 27 -9.08 18.75 -20.89
CA LYS A 27 -7.68 18.53 -21.30
C LYS A 27 -7.55 17.29 -22.17
N SER A 28 -6.81 17.39 -23.28
CA SER A 28 -6.52 16.25 -24.16
C SER A 28 -5.57 15.26 -23.48
N VAL A 29 -5.77 13.96 -23.73
CA VAL A 29 -4.91 12.90 -23.20
C VAL A 29 -4.35 12.04 -24.32
N ARG A 30 -3.06 11.71 -24.25
CA ARG A 30 -2.40 10.69 -25.05
C ARG A 30 -2.03 9.51 -24.15
N ILE A 31 -2.38 8.31 -24.55
CA ILE A 31 -1.98 7.07 -23.87
C ILE A 31 -1.18 6.23 -24.85
N THR A 32 0.06 5.91 -24.52
CA THR A 32 0.98 5.08 -25.32
C THR A 32 1.25 3.74 -24.64
N ASN A 33 1.92 2.81 -25.34
CA ASN A 33 2.35 1.52 -24.79
C ASN A 33 1.20 0.67 -24.22
N ILE A 34 0.01 0.72 -24.83
CA ILE A 34 -1.12 -0.11 -24.42
C ILE A 34 -0.85 -1.56 -24.84
N ARG A 35 -0.51 -2.41 -23.87
CA ARG A 35 -0.24 -3.85 -24.08
C ARG A 35 0.78 -4.13 -25.18
N SER A 36 1.78 -3.26 -25.34
CA SER A 36 2.75 -3.36 -26.45
C SER A 36 3.63 -4.62 -26.39
N ARG A 37 3.65 -5.33 -25.26
CA ARG A 37 4.43 -6.55 -25.03
C ARG A 37 3.56 -7.81 -24.94
N ASP A 38 2.24 -7.69 -25.04
CA ASP A 38 1.32 -8.82 -24.90
C ASP A 38 1.17 -9.52 -26.25
N ASP A 39 0.79 -10.82 -26.24
CA ASP A 39 0.53 -11.59 -27.47
C ASP A 39 -0.57 -10.95 -28.35
N ASN A 40 -1.52 -10.25 -27.71
CA ASN A 40 -2.57 -9.48 -28.36
C ASN A 40 -2.39 -7.98 -28.02
N PRO A 41 -1.54 -7.25 -28.78
CA PRO A 41 -1.20 -5.89 -28.45
C PRO A 41 -2.34 -4.89 -28.72
N GLY A 42 -2.33 -3.78 -27.97
CA GLY A 42 -3.26 -2.67 -28.16
C GLY A 42 -4.52 -2.71 -27.32
N LEU A 43 -5.51 -1.92 -27.76
CA LEU A 43 -6.81 -1.78 -27.13
C LEU A 43 -7.64 -3.07 -27.26
N GLN A 44 -8.32 -3.43 -26.18
CA GLN A 44 -9.25 -4.56 -26.16
C GLN A 44 -10.65 -4.13 -26.60
N GLU A 45 -11.49 -5.08 -27.00
CA GLU A 45 -12.85 -4.79 -27.47
C GLU A 45 -13.70 -4.00 -26.47
N PHE A 46 -13.56 -4.30 -25.17
CA PHE A 46 -14.30 -3.60 -24.13
C PHE A 46 -13.85 -2.13 -23.96
N GLU A 47 -12.59 -1.81 -24.26
CA GLU A 47 -12.06 -0.44 -24.25
C GLU A 47 -12.54 0.33 -25.48
N LEU A 48 -12.58 -0.32 -26.66
CA LEU A 48 -13.17 0.26 -27.87
C LEU A 48 -14.67 0.54 -27.70
N SER A 49 -15.42 -0.41 -27.11
CA SER A 49 -16.83 -0.21 -26.76
C SER A 49 -17.00 0.94 -25.76
N PHE A 50 -16.07 1.11 -24.82
CA PHE A 50 -16.11 2.22 -23.85
C PHE A 50 -15.83 3.57 -24.52
N ILE A 51 -14.89 3.65 -25.46
CA ILE A 51 -14.67 4.86 -26.27
C ILE A 51 -15.94 5.23 -27.03
N SER A 52 -16.57 4.25 -27.70
CA SER A 52 -17.83 4.47 -28.43
C SER A 52 -18.95 4.98 -27.51
N LEU A 53 -19.02 4.49 -26.27
CA LEU A 53 -19.96 5.01 -25.27
C LEU A 53 -19.70 6.50 -24.97
N LEU A 54 -18.44 6.89 -24.78
CA LEU A 54 -18.06 8.29 -24.53
C LEU A 54 -18.39 9.19 -25.72
N GLU A 55 -18.21 8.71 -26.95
CA GLU A 55 -18.60 9.43 -28.17
C GLU A 55 -20.12 9.60 -28.29
N LYS A 56 -20.92 8.63 -27.86
CA LYS A 56 -22.40 8.80 -27.79
C LYS A 56 -22.82 9.80 -26.71
N LEU A 57 -22.10 9.84 -25.58
CA LEU A 57 -22.40 10.70 -24.45
C LEU A 57 -21.98 12.17 -24.66
N SER A 58 -21.02 12.42 -25.55
CA SER A 58 -20.39 13.73 -25.75
C SER A 58 -20.45 14.20 -27.20
N ASN A 59 -20.57 15.50 -27.41
CA ASN A 59 -20.52 16.11 -28.73
C ASN A 59 -19.16 16.74 -28.98
N GLY A 60 -18.54 16.41 -30.11
CA GLY A 60 -17.26 16.97 -30.55
C GLY A 60 -16.02 16.33 -29.93
N SER A 61 -16.15 15.21 -29.22
CA SER A 61 -15.00 14.39 -28.84
C SER A 61 -14.34 13.82 -30.09
N LYS A 62 -13.01 13.80 -30.13
CA LYS A 62 -12.25 13.20 -31.24
C LYS A 62 -11.29 12.18 -30.68
N VAL A 63 -11.26 11.01 -31.29
CA VAL A 63 -10.37 9.92 -30.89
C VAL A 63 -9.52 9.53 -32.09
N VAL A 64 -8.21 9.51 -31.88
CA VAL A 64 -7.24 9.06 -32.89
C VAL A 64 -6.52 7.87 -32.31
N ILE A 65 -6.66 6.72 -32.96
CA ILE A 65 -6.02 5.46 -32.57
C ILE A 65 -5.00 5.13 -33.66
N ASN A 66 -3.78 4.71 -33.27
CA ASN A 66 -2.78 4.28 -34.24
C ASN A 66 -3.14 2.90 -34.84
N GLU A 67 -2.48 2.52 -35.93
CA GLU A 67 -2.77 1.27 -36.66
C GLU A 67 -2.70 0.01 -35.78
N THR A 68 -1.79 0.00 -34.80
CA THR A 68 -1.59 -1.14 -33.89
C THR A 68 -2.47 -1.08 -32.64
N GLY A 69 -3.29 -0.05 -32.45
CA GLY A 69 -4.12 0.14 -31.26
C GLY A 69 -3.34 0.37 -29.96
N THR A 70 -2.01 0.49 -30.02
CA THR A 70 -1.12 0.66 -28.85
C THR A 70 -1.03 2.10 -28.36
N THR A 71 -1.50 3.06 -29.16
CA THR A 71 -1.52 4.48 -28.83
C THR A 71 -2.88 5.09 -29.18
N ILE A 72 -3.42 5.86 -28.25
CA ILE A 72 -4.65 6.63 -28.41
C ILE A 72 -4.41 8.09 -28.02
N LEU A 73 -4.92 9.00 -28.84
CA LEU A 73 -5.05 10.41 -28.53
C LEU A 73 -6.53 10.75 -28.43
N PHE A 74 -6.95 11.18 -27.24
CA PHE A 74 -8.32 11.52 -26.93
C PHE A 74 -8.46 13.03 -26.70
N HIS A 75 -9.27 13.68 -27.53
CA HIS A 75 -9.66 15.07 -27.40
C HIS A 75 -11.09 15.15 -26.85
N PRO A 76 -11.28 15.69 -25.63
CA PRO A 76 -12.60 15.72 -25.00
C PRO A 76 -13.53 16.73 -25.66
N GLY A 77 -14.77 16.31 -25.90
CA GLY A 77 -15.90 17.13 -26.31
C GLY A 77 -16.77 17.57 -25.14
N MET A 78 -17.90 18.22 -25.45
CA MET A 78 -18.88 18.65 -24.44
C MET A 78 -19.87 17.53 -24.12
N LEU A 79 -20.19 17.31 -22.85
CA LEU A 79 -21.22 16.34 -22.45
C LEU A 79 -22.62 16.80 -22.91
N SER A 80 -23.25 16.01 -23.79
CA SER A 80 -24.61 16.29 -24.28
C SER A 80 -25.68 15.58 -23.46
N GLY A 81 -25.42 14.34 -23.03
CA GLY A 81 -26.43 13.48 -22.41
C GLY A 81 -27.50 13.03 -23.40
N GLY A 82 -28.73 12.80 -22.92
CA GLY A 82 -29.86 12.33 -23.75
C GLY A 82 -30.18 10.85 -23.56
N SER A 83 -30.94 10.28 -24.51
CA SER A 83 -31.38 8.88 -24.45
C SER A 83 -30.82 8.05 -25.58
N PHE A 84 -30.17 6.93 -25.26
CA PHE A 84 -29.59 6.02 -26.25
C PHE A 84 -29.35 4.61 -25.66
N ASP A 85 -29.14 3.66 -26.56
CA ASP A 85 -28.80 2.28 -26.23
C ASP A 85 -27.31 2.01 -26.51
N HIS A 86 -26.70 1.14 -25.71
CA HIS A 86 -25.32 0.72 -25.88
C HIS A 86 -25.14 -0.77 -25.62
N GLU A 87 -24.57 -1.46 -26.62
CA GLU A 87 -24.16 -2.86 -26.52
C GLU A 87 -22.74 -2.92 -25.94
N CYS A 88 -22.64 -3.46 -24.73
CA CYS A 88 -21.39 -3.65 -24.02
C CYS A 88 -20.67 -4.91 -24.55
N SER A 89 -19.33 -4.85 -24.61
CA SER A 89 -18.54 -6.06 -24.91
C SER A 89 -18.71 -7.08 -23.78
N ILE A 90 -18.72 -8.37 -24.14
CA ILE A 90 -18.84 -9.47 -23.17
C ILE A 90 -17.60 -9.65 -22.29
N GLY A 91 -16.47 -9.04 -22.65
CA GLY A 91 -15.22 -9.14 -21.88
C GLY A 91 -15.27 -8.46 -20.51
N ARG A 92 -16.25 -7.56 -20.28
CA ARG A 92 -16.47 -6.87 -19.00
C ARG A 92 -17.95 -6.76 -18.68
N ALA A 93 -18.30 -6.58 -17.41
CA ALA A 93 -19.68 -6.39 -17.03
C ALA A 93 -20.20 -4.98 -17.42
N VAL A 94 -21.52 -4.81 -17.55
CA VAL A 94 -22.15 -3.52 -17.87
C VAL A 94 -21.82 -2.44 -16.83
N SER A 95 -21.54 -2.84 -15.59
CA SER A 95 -21.06 -1.98 -14.51
C SER A 95 -19.74 -1.27 -14.84
N TYR A 96 -18.86 -1.90 -15.63
CA TYR A 96 -17.64 -1.27 -16.15
C TYR A 96 -17.92 0.04 -16.89
N TYR A 97 -19.08 0.11 -17.54
CA TYR A 97 -19.57 1.25 -18.30
C TYR A 97 -20.42 2.21 -17.45
N ILE A 98 -21.16 1.69 -16.47
CA ILE A 98 -22.00 2.50 -15.56
C ILE A 98 -21.15 3.38 -14.64
N GLU A 99 -20.05 2.87 -14.08
CA GLU A 99 -19.19 3.63 -13.17
C GLU A 99 -18.74 4.98 -13.78
N PRO A 100 -18.18 5.04 -15.00
CA PRO A 100 -17.91 6.30 -15.70
C PRO A 100 -19.13 7.20 -15.91
N LEU A 101 -20.32 6.62 -16.15
CA LEU A 101 -21.54 7.40 -16.33
C LEU A 101 -22.00 8.05 -15.03
N PHE A 102 -21.79 7.42 -13.87
CA PHE A 102 -22.07 8.06 -12.58
C PHE A 102 -21.25 9.36 -12.44
N CYS A 103 -19.99 9.32 -12.86
CA CYS A 103 -19.09 10.47 -12.80
C CYS A 103 -19.41 11.57 -13.83
N LEU A 104 -19.97 11.22 -15.00
CA LEU A 104 -20.16 12.16 -16.12
C LEU A 104 -21.60 12.67 -16.26
N ALA A 105 -22.61 11.81 -16.03
CA ALA A 105 -24.01 12.11 -16.31
C ALA A 105 -24.56 13.37 -15.61
N PRO A 106 -24.21 13.67 -14.35
CA PRO A 106 -24.66 14.90 -13.69
C PRO A 106 -24.29 16.16 -14.46
N PHE A 107 -23.15 16.18 -15.16
CA PHE A 107 -22.61 17.36 -15.82
C PHE A 107 -23.05 17.49 -17.30
N ALA A 108 -23.93 16.61 -17.77
CA ALA A 108 -24.45 16.68 -19.12
C ALA A 108 -25.44 17.84 -19.32
N LYS A 109 -25.60 18.29 -20.57
CA LYS A 109 -26.59 19.33 -20.92
C LYS A 109 -28.05 18.86 -20.84
N LYS A 110 -28.31 17.57 -21.10
CA LYS A 110 -29.64 16.95 -21.07
C LYS A 110 -29.61 15.74 -20.12
N PRO A 111 -30.71 15.43 -19.42
CA PRO A 111 -30.79 14.25 -18.57
C PRO A 111 -30.38 12.99 -19.33
N LEU A 112 -29.63 12.12 -18.67
CA LEU A 112 -29.16 10.88 -19.27
C LEU A 112 -30.19 9.79 -19.00
N LYS A 113 -30.56 9.03 -20.03
CA LYS A 113 -31.25 7.75 -19.89
C LYS A 113 -30.63 6.75 -20.85
N VAL A 114 -29.83 5.82 -20.33
CA VAL A 114 -29.11 4.85 -21.14
C VAL A 114 -29.60 3.44 -20.86
N VAL A 115 -29.73 2.63 -21.91
CA VAL A 115 -29.96 1.19 -21.81
C VAL A 115 -28.66 0.48 -22.19
N LEU A 116 -28.09 -0.25 -21.23
CA LEU A 116 -26.86 -1.02 -21.40
C LEU A 116 -27.18 -2.51 -21.48
N ARG A 117 -26.68 -3.17 -22.53
CA ARG A 117 -26.94 -4.59 -22.81
C ARG A 117 -25.62 -5.36 -22.80
N GLY A 118 -25.54 -6.47 -22.07
CA GLY A 118 -24.29 -7.23 -21.94
C GLY A 118 -24.25 -8.18 -20.75
N VAL A 119 -23.06 -8.40 -20.20
CA VAL A 119 -22.85 -9.21 -18.99
C VAL A 119 -23.19 -8.37 -17.75
N THR A 120 -24.09 -8.85 -16.90
CA THR A 120 -24.50 -8.14 -15.67
C THR A 120 -23.66 -8.49 -14.44
N HIS A 121 -23.06 -9.69 -14.45
CA HIS A 121 -22.28 -10.26 -13.34
C HIS A 121 -21.11 -11.06 -13.90
N ASN A 122 -19.90 -10.76 -13.45
CA ASN A 122 -18.66 -11.50 -13.68
C ASN A 122 -17.80 -11.49 -12.40
N LEU A 123 -16.65 -12.16 -12.42
CA LEU A 123 -15.77 -12.24 -11.25
C LEU A 123 -14.84 -11.03 -11.10
N ASP A 124 -14.72 -10.21 -12.16
CA ASP A 124 -13.70 -9.16 -12.26
C ASP A 124 -14.24 -7.75 -11.96
N ASP A 125 -15.54 -7.50 -12.18
CA ASP A 125 -16.20 -6.21 -11.99
C ASP A 125 -17.25 -6.30 -10.89
N ALA A 126 -17.46 -5.19 -10.16
CA ALA A 126 -18.60 -5.06 -9.27
C ALA A 126 -19.91 -5.15 -10.07
N SER A 127 -20.95 -5.76 -9.52
CA SER A 127 -22.22 -5.94 -10.21
C SER A 127 -23.04 -4.65 -10.26
N VAL A 128 -24.08 -4.68 -11.08
CA VAL A 128 -25.09 -3.62 -11.13
C VAL A 128 -25.84 -3.52 -9.79
N ASP A 129 -26.04 -4.64 -9.09
CA ASP A 129 -26.68 -4.64 -7.77
C ASP A 129 -25.79 -3.93 -6.73
N HIS A 130 -24.47 -4.19 -6.72
CA HIS A 130 -23.52 -3.49 -5.85
C HIS A 130 -23.57 -1.98 -6.08
N MET A 131 -23.48 -1.54 -7.34
CA MET A 131 -23.55 -0.12 -7.69
C MET A 131 -24.89 0.51 -7.29
N LYS A 132 -25.99 -0.22 -7.44
CA LYS A 132 -27.32 0.24 -7.02
C LYS A 132 -27.40 0.45 -5.51
N PHE A 133 -26.82 -0.45 -4.71
CA PHE A 133 -26.93 -0.40 -3.25
C PHE A 133 -25.92 0.52 -2.57
N SER A 134 -24.72 0.73 -3.13
CA SER A 134 -23.71 1.60 -2.52
C SER A 134 -23.38 2.85 -3.34
N SER A 135 -23.10 2.70 -4.64
CA SER A 135 -22.67 3.82 -5.49
C SER A 135 -23.78 4.86 -5.72
N LEU A 136 -25.01 4.41 -5.97
CA LEU A 136 -26.15 5.29 -6.23
C LEU A 136 -26.49 6.18 -5.01
N PRO A 137 -26.53 5.67 -3.75
CA PRO A 137 -26.63 6.51 -2.56
C PRO A 137 -25.52 7.56 -2.41
N VAL A 138 -24.27 7.24 -2.78
CA VAL A 138 -23.17 8.22 -2.76
C VAL A 138 -23.45 9.33 -3.76
N LEU A 139 -23.80 9.00 -5.01
CA LEU A 139 -24.15 9.97 -6.04
C LEU A 139 -25.33 10.86 -5.59
N LYS A 140 -26.41 10.25 -5.11
CA LYS A 140 -27.57 10.94 -4.54
C LYS A 140 -27.19 11.98 -3.49
N ARG A 141 -26.25 11.65 -2.60
CA ARG A 141 -25.82 12.55 -1.52
C ARG A 141 -25.13 13.81 -2.06
N PHE A 142 -24.34 13.70 -3.12
CA PHE A 142 -23.72 14.86 -3.79
C PHE A 142 -24.70 15.64 -4.67
N LEU A 143 -25.67 14.98 -5.30
CA LEU A 143 -26.71 15.63 -6.10
C LEU A 143 -27.74 16.38 -5.23
N GLY A 144 -28.06 15.81 -4.07
CA GLY A 144 -29.03 16.35 -3.13
C GLY A 144 -30.50 16.24 -3.56
N THR A 145 -30.78 15.38 -4.55
CA THR A 145 -32.12 15.04 -5.05
C THR A 145 -32.15 13.57 -5.48
N ASP A 146 -33.35 12.98 -5.45
CA ASP A 146 -33.67 11.64 -5.94
C ASP A 146 -34.46 11.63 -7.24
N GLU A 147 -34.95 12.80 -7.67
CA GLU A 147 -35.84 12.89 -8.81
C GLU A 147 -35.12 12.45 -10.09
N ASP A 148 -35.74 11.50 -10.80
CA ASP A 148 -35.24 10.91 -12.05
C ASP A 148 -33.86 10.24 -11.99
N LEU A 149 -33.37 9.91 -10.78
CA LEU A 149 -32.15 9.13 -10.56
C LEU A 149 -32.48 7.67 -10.28
N GLU A 150 -32.25 6.78 -11.24
CA GLU A 150 -32.57 5.35 -11.12
C GLU A 150 -31.51 4.46 -11.78
N LEU A 151 -31.16 3.36 -11.11
CA LEU A 151 -30.43 2.24 -11.71
C LEU A 151 -31.26 0.95 -11.55
N LYS A 152 -31.66 0.36 -12.68
CA LYS A 152 -32.54 -0.82 -12.72
C LYS A 152 -31.99 -1.91 -13.61
N ILE A 153 -31.90 -3.13 -13.07
CA ILE A 153 -31.68 -4.33 -13.87
C ILE A 153 -33.05 -4.77 -14.41
N THR A 154 -33.22 -4.77 -15.73
CA THR A 154 -34.45 -5.25 -16.40
C THR A 154 -34.31 -6.70 -16.84
N ARG A 155 -33.07 -7.17 -17.08
CA ARG A 155 -32.77 -8.56 -17.43
C ARG A 155 -31.42 -8.96 -16.83
N ARG A 156 -31.37 -10.05 -16.07
CA ARG A 156 -30.10 -10.62 -15.60
C ARG A 156 -29.44 -11.42 -16.70
N GLY A 157 -28.13 -11.27 -16.88
CA GLY A 157 -27.34 -12.08 -17.80
C GLY A 157 -25.93 -12.25 -17.27
N PRO A 158 -25.64 -13.31 -16.50
CA PRO A 158 -24.29 -13.55 -15.99
C PRO A 158 -23.34 -13.97 -17.12
N ALA A 159 -22.04 -13.89 -16.85
CA ALA A 159 -20.98 -14.42 -17.71
C ALA A 159 -21.14 -15.94 -17.93
N PRO A 160 -20.63 -16.50 -19.05
CA PRO A 160 -19.82 -15.82 -20.08
C PRO A 160 -20.62 -15.13 -21.21
N ASP A 161 -21.82 -15.61 -21.54
CA ASP A 161 -22.52 -15.19 -22.76
C ASP A 161 -23.38 -13.92 -22.58
N GLY A 162 -23.56 -13.48 -21.33
CA GLY A 162 -24.29 -12.26 -20.98
C GLY A 162 -25.76 -12.28 -21.40
N GLY A 163 -26.19 -11.25 -22.14
CA GLY A 163 -27.58 -11.07 -22.57
C GLY A 163 -28.49 -10.48 -21.48
N GLY A 164 -27.91 -9.80 -20.50
CA GLY A 164 -28.62 -8.97 -19.54
C GLY A 164 -28.79 -7.54 -20.03
N GLU A 165 -29.60 -6.78 -19.30
CA GLU A 165 -29.98 -5.41 -19.60
C GLU A 165 -30.11 -4.61 -18.30
N ALA A 166 -29.50 -3.43 -18.27
CA ALA A 166 -29.57 -2.48 -17.19
C ALA A 166 -29.90 -1.08 -17.74
N VAL A 167 -30.79 -0.36 -17.06
CA VAL A 167 -31.20 1.00 -17.40
C VAL A 167 -30.68 1.94 -16.32
N PHE A 168 -29.94 2.96 -16.74
CA PHE A 168 -29.48 4.04 -15.86
C PHE A 168 -30.08 5.37 -16.31
N SER A 169 -30.76 6.04 -15.38
CA SER A 169 -31.31 7.39 -15.57
C SER A 169 -30.68 8.33 -14.55
N CYS A 170 -30.28 9.52 -15.00
CA CYS A 170 -29.68 10.53 -14.14
C CYS A 170 -30.12 11.94 -14.57
N PRO A 171 -30.60 12.79 -13.63
CA PRO A 171 -30.87 14.18 -13.91
C PRO A 171 -29.58 14.97 -14.16
N CYS A 172 -29.70 16.12 -14.81
CA CYS A 172 -28.62 17.09 -14.90
C CYS A 172 -28.49 17.86 -13.59
N GLN A 173 -27.26 18.05 -13.14
CA GLN A 173 -26.94 18.90 -12.00
C GLN A 173 -25.70 19.74 -12.27
N GLN A 174 -25.86 21.06 -12.30
CA GLN A 174 -24.74 21.96 -12.61
C GLN A 174 -23.76 22.16 -11.45
N LYS A 175 -24.21 21.94 -10.20
CA LYS A 175 -23.40 22.11 -9.00
C LYS A 175 -23.63 20.95 -8.04
N LEU A 176 -22.56 20.28 -7.65
CA LEU A 176 -22.60 19.27 -6.59
C LEU A 176 -22.54 19.94 -5.22
N ARG A 177 -23.26 19.36 -4.25
CA ARG A 177 -23.24 19.85 -2.87
C ARG A 177 -21.96 19.42 -2.17
N PRO A 178 -21.31 20.32 -1.41
CA PRO A 178 -20.21 19.95 -0.54
C PRO A 178 -20.76 19.09 0.60
N ILE A 179 -19.97 18.13 1.07
CA ILE A 179 -20.41 17.18 2.11
C ILE A 179 -19.57 17.32 3.38
N GLN A 180 -20.23 17.18 4.53
CA GLN A 180 -19.59 17.01 5.85
C GLN A 180 -19.97 15.63 6.36
N TYR A 181 -19.26 14.61 5.90
CA TYR A 181 -19.64 13.22 6.14
C TYR A 181 -18.52 12.48 6.88
N THR A 182 -18.41 12.79 8.17
CA THR A 182 -17.30 12.35 9.02
C THR A 182 -17.67 11.27 10.02
N ASP A 183 -18.96 10.98 10.21
CA ASP A 183 -19.43 9.93 11.12
C ASP A 183 -20.25 8.89 10.34
N PRO A 184 -19.76 7.64 10.22
CA PRO A 184 -20.48 6.59 9.54
C PRO A 184 -21.64 6.01 10.37
N GLY A 185 -21.69 6.24 11.69
CA GLY A 185 -22.68 5.65 12.58
C GLY A 185 -22.52 4.14 12.80
N ARG A 186 -23.49 3.54 13.51
CA ARG A 186 -23.53 2.09 13.78
C ARG A 186 -24.33 1.37 12.70
N VAL A 187 -23.96 0.15 12.36
CA VAL A 187 -24.76 -0.71 11.47
C VAL A 187 -26.11 -0.98 12.12
N LYS A 188 -27.19 -0.55 11.46
CA LYS A 188 -28.57 -0.66 11.96
C LYS A 188 -29.25 -1.94 11.48
N LYS A 189 -28.99 -2.33 10.23
CA LYS A 189 -29.64 -3.46 9.57
C LYS A 189 -28.86 -3.90 8.34
N ILE A 190 -29.05 -5.15 7.94
CA ILE A 190 -28.46 -5.71 6.70
C ILE A 190 -29.58 -6.04 5.72
N ARG A 191 -29.41 -5.61 4.47
CA ARG A 191 -30.28 -5.96 3.35
C ARG A 191 -29.47 -6.70 2.29
N GLY A 192 -30.14 -7.35 1.35
CA GLY A 192 -29.44 -7.96 0.22
C GLY A 192 -30.38 -8.48 -0.86
N ILE A 193 -29.79 -8.92 -1.95
CA ILE A 193 -30.47 -9.62 -3.05
C ILE A 193 -29.68 -10.88 -3.39
N ALA A 194 -30.33 -12.02 -3.20
CA ALA A 194 -29.90 -13.32 -3.68
C ALA A 194 -30.50 -13.53 -5.06
N TRP A 195 -29.69 -13.81 -6.07
CA TRP A 195 -30.18 -14.00 -7.43
C TRP A 195 -29.74 -15.32 -8.05
N CYS A 196 -30.58 -15.85 -8.94
CA CYS A 196 -30.32 -17.07 -9.69
C CYS A 196 -30.85 -16.93 -11.12
N ALA A 197 -30.00 -17.24 -12.10
CA ALA A 197 -30.28 -17.21 -13.53
C ALA A 197 -30.11 -18.62 -14.10
N LYS A 198 -31.17 -19.18 -14.70
CA LYS A 198 -31.18 -20.56 -15.27
C LYS A 198 -30.70 -21.66 -14.31
N VAL A 199 -30.82 -21.44 -13.01
CA VAL A 199 -30.51 -22.41 -11.95
C VAL A 199 -31.79 -22.71 -11.14
N SER A 200 -31.79 -23.81 -10.40
CA SER A 200 -32.88 -24.19 -9.50
C SER A 200 -33.14 -23.09 -8.44
N PRO A 201 -34.41 -22.74 -8.15
CA PRO A 201 -34.74 -21.81 -7.05
C PRO A 201 -34.21 -22.28 -5.69
N GLY A 202 -34.05 -23.59 -5.46
CA GLY A 202 -33.52 -24.13 -4.20
C GLY A 202 -32.11 -23.62 -3.86
N THR A 203 -31.33 -23.21 -4.87
CA THR A 203 -30.02 -22.58 -4.70
C THR A 203 -30.12 -21.25 -3.95
N LEU A 204 -31.19 -20.48 -4.13
CA LEU A 204 -31.39 -19.19 -3.44
C LEU A 204 -31.51 -19.40 -1.93
N ASN A 205 -32.30 -20.39 -1.51
CA ASN A 205 -32.51 -20.65 -0.09
C ASN A 205 -31.21 -21.02 0.61
N ARG A 206 -30.43 -21.93 0.02
CA ARG A 206 -29.12 -22.36 0.56
C ARG A 206 -28.13 -21.19 0.70
N LEU A 207 -28.09 -20.31 -0.30
CA LEU A 207 -27.22 -19.14 -0.32
C LEU A 207 -27.66 -18.06 0.67
N MET A 208 -28.97 -17.86 0.86
CA MET A 208 -29.50 -16.93 1.87
C MET A 208 -29.29 -17.45 3.30
N GLU A 209 -29.51 -18.74 3.52
CA GLU A 209 -29.35 -19.39 4.83
C GLU A 209 -27.89 -19.33 5.27
N SER A 210 -26.94 -19.76 4.42
CA SER A 210 -25.53 -19.74 4.78
C SER A 210 -24.96 -18.34 5.05
N ALA A 211 -25.48 -17.31 4.37
CA ALA A 211 -25.12 -15.92 4.65
C ALA A 211 -25.72 -15.43 5.97
N LYS A 212 -26.98 -15.79 6.26
CA LYS A 212 -27.64 -15.45 7.52
C LYS A 212 -26.96 -16.12 8.71
N ASP A 213 -26.52 -17.38 8.56
CA ASP A 213 -25.81 -18.11 9.61
C ASP A 213 -24.62 -17.28 10.13
N VAL A 214 -23.78 -16.77 9.23
CA VAL A 214 -22.62 -15.93 9.57
C VAL A 214 -23.02 -14.59 10.17
N LEU A 215 -24.00 -13.90 9.58
CA LEU A 215 -24.35 -12.54 9.97
C LEU A 215 -25.19 -12.47 11.26
N SER A 216 -25.92 -13.54 11.58
CA SER A 216 -26.83 -13.60 12.73
C SER A 216 -26.11 -13.52 14.08
N GLU A 217 -24.82 -13.84 14.11
CA GLU A 217 -23.94 -13.65 15.27
C GLU A 217 -23.80 -12.17 15.66
N PHE A 218 -23.92 -11.26 14.68
CA PHE A 218 -23.68 -9.83 14.86
C PHE A 218 -24.97 -9.00 14.92
N ILE A 219 -25.97 -9.34 14.10
CA ILE A 219 -27.21 -8.56 14.01
C ILE A 219 -28.41 -9.43 13.63
N ARG A 220 -29.57 -9.12 14.21
CA ARG A 220 -30.81 -9.88 13.95
C ARG A 220 -31.62 -9.36 12.76
N ASP A 221 -31.54 -8.06 12.44
CA ASP A 221 -32.30 -7.45 11.35
C ASP A 221 -31.60 -7.66 9.99
N ILE A 222 -31.71 -8.89 9.47
CA ILE A 222 -31.16 -9.31 8.19
C ILE A 222 -32.30 -9.71 7.25
N TYR A 223 -32.43 -9.02 6.11
CA TYR A 223 -33.43 -9.33 5.11
C TYR A 223 -32.81 -9.42 3.70
N ILE A 224 -32.89 -10.60 3.10
CA ILE A 224 -32.34 -10.88 1.76
C ILE A 224 -33.50 -11.20 0.83
N HIS A 225 -33.64 -10.44 -0.26
CA HIS A 225 -34.65 -10.64 -1.27
C HIS A 225 -34.23 -11.73 -2.26
N SER A 226 -35.14 -12.62 -2.64
CA SER A 226 -34.91 -13.65 -3.64
C SER A 226 -35.29 -13.16 -5.05
N ASP A 227 -34.37 -13.22 -6.00
CA ASP A 227 -34.58 -12.84 -7.40
C ASP A 227 -34.24 -14.02 -8.32
N HIS A 228 -35.29 -14.69 -8.80
CA HIS A 228 -35.16 -15.86 -9.66
C HIS A 228 -35.62 -15.54 -11.07
N CYS A 229 -34.74 -15.79 -12.06
CA CYS A 229 -35.07 -15.56 -13.46
C CYS A 229 -34.91 -16.84 -14.31
N LYS A 230 -35.91 -17.10 -15.16
CA LYS A 230 -35.98 -18.22 -16.12
C LYS A 230 -36.58 -17.74 -17.45
N GLY A 231 -36.34 -18.50 -18.53
CA GLY A 231 -36.95 -18.25 -19.83
C GLY A 231 -36.36 -17.04 -20.57
N LYS A 232 -37.22 -16.31 -21.31
CA LYS A 232 -36.82 -15.18 -22.18
C LYS A 232 -36.42 -13.91 -21.42
N GLU A 233 -36.80 -13.82 -20.15
CA GLU A 233 -36.46 -12.72 -19.22
C GLU A 233 -35.13 -12.96 -18.51
N CYS A 234 -34.41 -14.02 -18.88
CA CYS A 234 -33.09 -14.35 -18.37
C CYS A 234 -32.09 -14.37 -19.53
N GLY A 235 -30.87 -13.95 -19.24
CA GLY A 235 -29.75 -13.95 -20.18
C GLY A 235 -29.32 -15.34 -20.59
N LYS A 236 -28.19 -15.42 -21.30
CA LYS A 236 -27.80 -16.61 -22.04
C LYS A 236 -27.16 -17.68 -21.15
N SER A 237 -26.46 -17.29 -20.08
CA SER A 237 -25.71 -18.23 -19.22
C SER A 237 -26.38 -18.50 -17.87
N PRO A 238 -26.15 -19.67 -17.25
CA PRO A 238 -26.55 -19.94 -15.88
C PRO A 238 -25.58 -19.31 -14.88
N GLY A 239 -26.09 -18.95 -13.70
CA GLY A 239 -25.28 -18.44 -12.61
C GLY A 239 -26.13 -18.06 -11.40
N PHE A 240 -25.48 -17.83 -10.26
CA PHE A 240 -26.13 -17.35 -9.05
C PHE A 240 -25.17 -16.47 -8.24
N GLY A 241 -25.71 -15.66 -7.35
CA GLY A 241 -24.90 -14.78 -6.52
C GLY A 241 -25.71 -14.11 -5.41
N LEU A 242 -24.98 -13.42 -4.54
CA LEU A 242 -25.51 -12.69 -3.40
C LEU A 242 -24.81 -11.34 -3.31
N THR A 243 -25.60 -10.27 -3.29
CA THR A 243 -25.13 -8.93 -2.94
C THR A 243 -25.78 -8.54 -1.61
N LEU A 244 -24.96 -8.13 -0.65
CA LEU A 244 -25.39 -7.68 0.68
C LEU A 244 -25.02 -6.21 0.86
N VAL A 245 -25.81 -5.50 1.66
CA VAL A 245 -25.59 -4.11 2.03
C VAL A 245 -25.89 -3.89 3.51
N ALA A 246 -24.95 -3.29 4.22
CA ALA A 246 -25.12 -2.80 5.58
C ALA A 246 -25.55 -1.34 5.54
N GLU A 247 -26.69 -1.03 6.15
CA GLU A 247 -27.18 0.33 6.32
C GLU A 247 -26.91 0.79 7.75
N THR A 248 -26.25 1.94 7.88
CA THR A 248 -25.94 2.53 9.20
C THR A 248 -26.98 3.54 9.66
N THR A 249 -26.96 3.88 10.95
CA THR A 249 -27.82 4.90 11.55
C THR A 249 -27.63 6.30 10.97
N LYS A 250 -26.51 6.56 10.30
CA LYS A 250 -26.20 7.85 9.64
C LYS A 250 -26.39 7.80 8.12
N GLY A 251 -27.00 6.73 7.60
CA GLY A 251 -27.30 6.58 6.17
C GLY A 251 -26.05 6.31 5.33
N THR A 252 -25.08 5.58 5.87
CA THR A 252 -23.98 4.96 5.14
C THR A 252 -24.43 3.61 4.61
N PHE A 253 -24.02 3.29 3.38
CA PHE A 253 -24.32 2.03 2.71
C PHE A 253 -23.01 1.36 2.30
N LEU A 254 -22.66 0.28 2.99
CA LEU A 254 -21.48 -0.53 2.69
C LEU A 254 -21.95 -1.82 2.03
N ALA A 255 -21.49 -2.11 0.82
CA ALA A 255 -21.94 -3.27 0.07
C ALA A 255 -20.79 -4.23 -0.22
N ALA A 256 -21.13 -5.51 -0.36
CA ALA A 256 -20.23 -6.54 -0.81
C ALA A 256 -21.02 -7.64 -1.52
N GLU A 257 -20.34 -8.42 -2.34
CA GLU A 257 -20.98 -9.49 -3.09
C GLU A 257 -20.08 -10.69 -3.36
N ALA A 258 -20.72 -11.81 -3.64
CA ALA A 258 -20.06 -12.99 -4.18
C ALA A 258 -20.96 -13.65 -5.22
N ILE A 259 -20.34 -14.17 -6.28
CA ILE A 259 -21.04 -14.83 -7.37
C ILE A 259 -20.43 -16.21 -7.64
N SER A 260 -21.21 -17.09 -8.27
CA SER A 260 -20.75 -18.39 -8.75
C SER A 260 -19.75 -18.25 -9.89
N ASN A 261 -18.86 -19.22 -10.01
CA ASN A 261 -17.96 -19.37 -11.15
C ASN A 261 -18.76 -19.44 -12.47
N PRO A 262 -18.31 -18.76 -13.54
CA PRO A 262 -18.95 -18.84 -14.85
C PRO A 262 -19.01 -20.27 -15.38
N LYS A 263 -20.05 -20.57 -16.17
CA LYS A 263 -20.17 -21.87 -16.84
C LYS A 263 -18.94 -22.13 -17.71
N GLY A 264 -18.29 -23.27 -17.51
CA GLY A 264 -17.13 -23.69 -18.31
C GLY A 264 -15.80 -23.07 -17.88
N SER A 265 -15.74 -22.37 -16.74
CA SER A 265 -14.47 -21.91 -16.17
C SER A 265 -13.66 -23.08 -15.57
N ASP A 266 -12.34 -22.96 -15.58
CA ASP A 266 -11.41 -23.95 -15.00
C ASP A 266 -11.57 -24.15 -13.47
N LYS A 267 -12.27 -23.23 -12.80
CA LYS A 267 -12.50 -23.25 -11.34
C LYS A 267 -13.60 -24.21 -10.89
N GLY A 268 -14.23 -24.96 -11.80
CA GLY A 268 -15.32 -25.90 -11.49
C GLY A 268 -16.60 -25.23 -10.97
N PRO A 269 -17.66 -26.02 -10.69
CA PRO A 269 -18.94 -25.50 -10.20
C PRO A 269 -18.82 -24.98 -8.77
N SER A 270 -19.45 -23.85 -8.47
CA SER A 270 -19.50 -23.29 -7.11
C SER A 270 -20.61 -23.92 -6.28
N VAL A 271 -20.37 -24.01 -4.97
CA VAL A 271 -21.35 -24.41 -3.95
C VAL A 271 -22.09 -23.17 -3.44
N ALA A 272 -23.42 -23.27 -3.32
CA ALA A 272 -24.28 -22.14 -2.97
C ALA A 272 -23.96 -21.56 -1.57
N GLU A 273 -23.72 -22.46 -0.62
CA GLU A 273 -23.42 -22.15 0.76
C GLU A 273 -22.10 -21.38 0.88
N ASP A 274 -21.07 -21.80 0.14
CA ASP A 274 -19.76 -21.15 0.12
C ASP A 274 -19.84 -19.74 -0.47
N VAL A 275 -20.62 -19.56 -1.54
CA VAL A 275 -20.86 -18.23 -2.12
C VAL A 275 -21.60 -17.33 -1.11
N GLY A 276 -22.61 -17.86 -0.42
CA GLY A 276 -23.34 -17.11 0.62
C GLY A 276 -22.45 -16.70 1.80
N LYS A 277 -21.64 -17.63 2.33
CA LYS A 277 -20.66 -17.34 3.40
C LYS A 277 -19.62 -16.33 2.94
N LYS A 278 -19.09 -16.48 1.71
CA LYS A 278 -18.13 -15.55 1.14
C LYS A 278 -18.68 -14.13 1.04
N ALA A 279 -19.91 -13.94 0.57
CA ALA A 279 -20.55 -12.63 0.52
C ALA A 279 -20.71 -12.02 1.92
N ALA A 280 -21.10 -12.82 2.92
CA ALA A 280 -21.20 -12.36 4.30
C ALA A 280 -19.85 -11.91 4.86
N TYR A 281 -18.79 -12.69 4.67
CA TYR A 281 -17.44 -12.31 5.11
C TYR A 281 -16.90 -11.06 4.42
N LEU A 282 -17.14 -10.92 3.11
CA LEU A 282 -16.76 -9.70 2.37
C LEU A 282 -17.54 -8.47 2.85
N LEU A 283 -18.80 -8.62 3.26
CA LEU A 283 -19.54 -7.50 3.87
C LEU A 283 -18.95 -7.12 5.22
N LEU A 284 -18.61 -8.11 6.07
CA LEU A 284 -17.98 -7.86 7.36
C LEU A 284 -16.60 -7.19 7.20
N GLU A 285 -15.84 -7.56 6.18
CA GLU A 285 -14.60 -6.88 5.79
C GLU A 285 -14.84 -5.40 5.49
N GLU A 286 -15.84 -5.11 4.67
CA GLU A 286 -16.12 -3.73 4.26
C GLU A 286 -16.63 -2.88 5.43
N ILE A 287 -17.41 -3.47 6.34
CA ILE A 287 -17.79 -2.85 7.62
C ILE A 287 -16.55 -2.59 8.48
N TYR A 288 -15.63 -3.56 8.55
CA TYR A 288 -14.41 -3.48 9.35
C TYR A 288 -13.45 -2.39 8.86
N ARG A 289 -13.23 -2.29 7.54
CA ARG A 289 -12.47 -1.20 6.89
C ARG A 289 -13.03 0.17 7.27
N GLY A 290 -14.35 0.24 7.45
CA GLY A 290 -15.06 1.40 7.96
C GLY A 290 -15.05 2.60 7.01
N GLY A 291 -15.56 3.72 7.51
CA GLY A 291 -15.74 4.94 6.73
C GLY A 291 -17.17 5.13 6.22
N CYS A 292 -17.41 6.29 5.64
CA CYS A 292 -18.72 6.75 5.20
C CYS A 292 -19.06 6.34 3.75
N VAL A 293 -18.11 5.73 3.05
CA VAL A 293 -18.26 5.15 1.72
C VAL A 293 -17.45 3.85 1.66
N ASP A 294 -17.92 2.87 0.89
CA ASP A 294 -17.17 1.64 0.66
C ASP A 294 -15.92 1.88 -0.23
N SER A 295 -15.05 0.89 -0.25
CA SER A 295 -13.77 0.86 -0.95
C SER A 295 -13.91 1.09 -2.46
N LEU A 296 -15.02 0.64 -3.06
CA LEU A 296 -15.36 0.86 -4.47
C LEU A 296 -15.62 2.35 -4.76
N ASN A 297 -16.33 3.03 -3.86
CA ASN A 297 -16.82 4.40 -4.10
C ASN A 297 -15.88 5.52 -3.62
N GLN A 298 -14.76 5.19 -2.99
CA GLN A 298 -13.77 6.17 -2.53
C GLN A 298 -13.31 7.12 -3.65
N SER A 299 -12.99 6.59 -4.84
CA SER A 299 -12.48 7.38 -5.96
C SER A 299 -13.54 8.32 -6.56
N MET A 300 -14.79 7.84 -6.67
CA MET A 300 -15.93 8.65 -7.12
C MET A 300 -16.25 9.76 -6.12
N ALA A 301 -16.26 9.46 -4.82
CA ALA A 301 -16.47 10.46 -3.78
C ALA A 301 -15.37 11.53 -3.78
N ALA A 302 -14.10 11.12 -3.92
CA ALA A 302 -12.97 12.04 -4.05
C ALA A 302 -13.12 12.98 -5.26
N LEU A 303 -13.53 12.45 -6.42
CA LEU A 303 -13.79 13.24 -7.63
C LEU A 303 -14.93 14.26 -7.41
N PHE A 304 -16.03 13.85 -6.80
CA PHE A 304 -17.16 14.76 -6.54
C PHE A 304 -16.86 15.83 -5.52
N MET A 305 -16.02 15.56 -4.51
CA MET A 305 -15.52 16.60 -3.61
C MET A 305 -14.74 17.69 -4.36
N VAL A 306 -13.99 17.32 -5.41
CA VAL A 306 -13.24 18.27 -6.25
C VAL A 306 -14.15 19.06 -7.19
N LEU A 307 -15.22 18.44 -7.69
CA LEU A 307 -16.17 19.07 -8.60
C LEU A 307 -17.31 19.83 -7.88
N GLY A 308 -17.31 19.82 -6.54
CA GLY A 308 -18.27 20.52 -5.68
C GLY A 308 -18.19 22.05 -5.72
N SER A 309 -19.05 22.71 -4.94
CA SER A 309 -18.92 24.16 -4.68
C SER A 309 -17.61 24.48 -3.96
N GLN A 310 -17.28 25.78 -3.85
CA GLN A 310 -16.02 26.25 -3.25
C GLN A 310 -15.87 25.94 -1.75
N ASP A 311 -16.89 25.37 -1.11
CA ASP A 311 -16.88 25.04 0.30
C ASP A 311 -16.05 23.78 0.58
N VAL A 312 -15.51 23.70 1.80
CA VAL A 312 -14.72 22.56 2.21
C VAL A 312 -15.60 21.32 2.30
N SER A 313 -15.26 20.28 1.55
CA SER A 313 -15.84 18.94 1.75
C SER A 313 -14.96 18.13 2.70
N LYS A 314 -15.57 17.46 3.68
CA LYS A 314 -14.91 16.51 4.57
C LYS A 314 -15.59 15.14 4.47
N LEU A 315 -14.80 14.10 4.29
CA LEU A 315 -15.27 12.73 4.20
C LEU A 315 -14.38 11.84 5.07
N GLN A 316 -14.98 11.08 5.97
CA GLN A 316 -14.28 9.98 6.63
C GLN A 316 -14.36 8.74 5.74
N ILE A 317 -13.20 8.18 5.41
CA ILE A 317 -13.06 6.97 4.61
C ILE A 317 -12.29 5.93 5.41
N GLY A 318 -12.50 4.66 5.08
CA GLY A 318 -11.62 3.58 5.52
C GLY A 318 -10.26 3.68 4.85
N GLN A 319 -9.47 2.62 4.96
CA GLN A 319 -8.15 2.56 4.33
C GLN A 319 -8.24 2.81 2.81
N LEU A 320 -7.37 3.68 2.29
CA LEU A 320 -7.33 4.04 0.87
C LEU A 320 -6.89 2.85 0.01
N THR A 321 -7.69 2.51 -1.00
CA THR A 321 -7.30 1.46 -1.95
C THR A 321 -6.19 1.94 -2.90
N PRO A 322 -5.36 1.02 -3.45
CA PRO A 322 -4.42 1.37 -4.49
C PRO A 322 -5.10 1.99 -5.72
N TYR A 323 -6.31 1.56 -6.07
CA TYR A 323 -7.04 2.19 -7.16
C TYR A 323 -7.36 3.66 -6.85
N THR A 324 -7.89 3.95 -5.66
CA THR A 324 -8.23 5.31 -5.21
C THR A 324 -7.02 6.23 -5.22
N ILE A 325 -5.89 5.82 -4.67
CA ILE A 325 -4.66 6.64 -4.65
C ILE A 325 -4.19 6.95 -6.09
N GLY A 326 -4.31 5.97 -7.00
CA GLY A 326 -3.99 6.18 -8.42
C GLY A 326 -4.90 7.24 -9.07
N VAL A 327 -6.20 7.15 -8.82
CA VAL A 327 -7.17 8.15 -9.31
C VAL A 327 -6.95 9.52 -8.67
N MET A 328 -6.60 9.62 -7.39
CA MET A 328 -6.26 10.89 -6.73
C MET A 328 -5.03 11.55 -7.37
N ARG A 329 -4.01 10.77 -7.78
CA ARG A 329 -2.86 11.28 -8.53
C ARG A 329 -3.28 11.84 -9.89
N LEU A 330 -4.18 11.15 -10.60
CA LEU A 330 -4.75 11.66 -11.84
C LEU A 330 -5.56 12.94 -11.60
N ILE A 331 -6.38 13.01 -10.56
CA ILE A 331 -7.13 14.22 -10.19
C ILE A 331 -6.18 15.40 -9.96
N ARG A 332 -5.05 15.19 -9.27
CA ARG A 332 -3.99 16.21 -9.15
C ARG A 332 -3.45 16.62 -10.52
N ASP A 333 -3.17 15.69 -11.42
CA ASP A 333 -2.61 16.03 -12.73
C ASP A 333 -3.60 16.84 -13.59
N PHE A 334 -4.87 16.44 -13.58
CA PHE A 334 -5.95 17.05 -14.36
C PHE A 334 -6.50 18.35 -13.76
N PHE A 335 -6.76 18.39 -12.45
CA PHE A 335 -7.39 19.53 -11.78
C PHE A 335 -6.44 20.36 -10.91
N LYS A 336 -5.22 19.89 -10.65
CA LYS A 336 -4.24 20.55 -9.76
C LYS A 336 -4.75 20.73 -8.34
N VAL A 337 -5.66 19.85 -7.91
CA VAL A 337 -6.19 19.80 -6.55
C VAL A 337 -5.45 18.73 -5.74
N LEU A 338 -5.13 19.08 -4.49
CA LEU A 338 -4.56 18.19 -3.50
C LEU A 338 -5.58 17.90 -2.41
N PHE A 339 -5.51 16.70 -1.86
CA PHE A 339 -6.36 16.27 -0.74
C PHE A 339 -5.55 16.37 0.55
N LYS A 340 -6.15 16.96 1.58
CA LYS A 340 -5.62 16.88 2.94
C LYS A 340 -6.13 15.59 3.57
N VAL A 341 -5.24 14.66 3.88
CA VAL A 341 -5.58 13.38 4.51
C VAL A 341 -4.98 13.37 5.91
N GLU A 342 -5.84 13.21 6.91
CA GLU A 342 -5.47 13.17 8.32
C GLU A 342 -6.01 11.91 8.97
N GLU A 343 -5.37 11.44 10.03
CA GLU A 343 -5.94 10.38 10.86
C GLU A 343 -7.17 10.93 11.61
N ALA A 344 -8.28 10.20 11.54
CA ALA A 344 -9.47 10.55 12.28
C ALA A 344 -9.25 10.16 13.75
N LYS A 345 -9.02 11.15 14.61
CA LYS A 345 -8.97 10.94 16.06
C LYS A 345 -10.33 10.38 16.52
N GLU A 346 -10.31 9.31 17.31
CA GLU A 346 -11.51 8.84 18.00
C GLU A 346 -11.96 9.93 18.97
N GLU A 347 -13.14 10.50 18.76
CA GLU A 347 -13.82 11.27 19.80
C GLU A 347 -14.36 10.27 20.82
N ASP A 348 -13.90 10.42 22.07
CA ASP A 348 -14.23 9.63 23.26
C ASP A 348 -15.70 9.19 23.29
N SER A 349 -15.98 7.93 23.01
CA SER A 349 -17.33 7.38 23.22
C SER A 349 -17.40 5.85 23.43
N TYR A 350 -16.29 5.19 23.76
CA TYR A 350 -16.32 3.77 24.13
C TYR A 350 -15.59 3.55 25.46
N ASP A 351 -16.35 3.69 26.56
CA ASP A 351 -15.99 3.24 27.92
C ASP A 351 -16.11 1.70 28.05
N ASP A 352 -15.50 0.95 27.13
CA ASP A 352 -15.31 -0.50 27.30
C ASP A 352 -13.81 -0.81 27.25
N GLU A 353 -13.22 -1.08 28.41
CA GLU A 353 -11.78 -1.32 28.59
C GLU A 353 -11.27 -2.62 27.92
N GLU A 354 -12.14 -3.45 27.32
CA GLU A 354 -11.76 -4.75 26.74
C GLU A 354 -11.41 -4.72 25.23
N LEU A 355 -11.51 -3.58 24.53
CA LEU A 355 -11.31 -3.52 23.06
C LEU A 355 -10.15 -2.62 22.59
N LYS A 356 -9.20 -2.28 23.46
CA LYS A 356 -8.07 -1.36 23.14
C LYS A 356 -6.95 -1.94 22.24
N THR A 357 -7.14 -3.08 21.57
CA THR A 357 -6.07 -3.74 20.78
C THR A 357 -6.37 -3.87 19.28
N VAL A 358 -7.06 -2.89 18.67
CA VAL A 358 -7.20 -2.82 17.21
C VAL A 358 -7.07 -1.37 16.75
N TYR A 359 -5.92 -1.01 16.15
CA TYR A 359 -5.76 0.29 15.49
C TYR A 359 -6.57 0.30 14.18
N ILE A 360 -7.81 0.78 14.22
CA ILE A 360 -8.61 1.01 13.01
C ILE A 360 -8.15 2.34 12.39
N TYR A 361 -7.32 2.29 11.33
CA TYR A 361 -6.90 3.49 10.60
C TYR A 361 -8.08 4.10 9.83
N ARG A 362 -8.81 5.02 10.47
CA ARG A 362 -9.82 5.86 9.82
C ARG A 362 -9.15 7.12 9.31
N LEU A 363 -9.41 7.47 8.06
CA LEU A 363 -8.84 8.67 7.45
C LEU A 363 -9.92 9.72 7.27
N ARG A 364 -9.62 10.95 7.70
CA ARG A 364 -10.40 12.14 7.40
C ARG A 364 -9.78 12.82 6.19
N MET A 365 -10.49 12.79 5.07
CA MET A 365 -10.11 13.49 3.85
C MET A 365 -10.85 14.82 3.77
N SER A 366 -10.11 15.91 3.59
CA SER A 366 -10.65 17.26 3.41
C SER A 366 -10.13 17.88 2.12
N VAL A 367 -11.01 18.55 1.37
CA VAL A 367 -10.64 19.35 0.19
C VAL A 367 -11.27 20.72 0.32
N SER A 368 -10.46 21.76 0.18
CA SER A 368 -10.91 23.14 -0.01
C SER A 368 -10.62 23.52 -1.45
N VAL A 369 -11.66 23.84 -2.23
CA VAL A 369 -11.49 24.32 -3.60
C VAL A 369 -11.36 25.84 -3.56
N ALA A 370 -10.18 26.32 -3.16
CA ALA A 370 -9.85 27.74 -3.29
C ALA A 370 -9.62 28.06 -4.78
N ALA A 371 -10.50 28.89 -5.33
CA ALA A 371 -10.46 29.49 -6.67
C ALA A 371 -10.41 28.51 -7.86
N LYS A 372 -11.58 28.31 -8.49
CA LYS A 372 -11.61 28.11 -9.95
C LYS A 372 -10.96 29.34 -10.58
N ASN A 373 -9.72 29.22 -11.04
CA ASN A 373 -9.24 29.98 -12.18
C ASN A 373 -8.45 29.05 -13.10
N ILE A 374 -8.93 28.98 -14.34
CA ILE A 374 -8.40 28.17 -15.45
C ILE A 374 -7.11 28.80 -16.02
N PHE A 375 -6.35 29.54 -15.21
CA PHE A 375 -5.08 30.14 -15.58
C PHE A 375 -4.06 29.88 -14.46
N PRO A 376 -2.91 29.24 -14.76
CA PRO A 376 -1.90 28.96 -13.76
C PRO A 376 -1.13 30.26 -13.54
N VAL A 377 -1.36 30.93 -12.43
CA VAL A 377 -0.48 32.02 -12.00
C VAL A 377 -0.22 31.83 -10.52
N ILE A 378 0.98 31.39 -10.17
CA ILE A 378 1.47 31.32 -8.80
C ILE A 378 2.16 32.67 -8.55
N GLY A 379 1.46 33.59 -7.89
CA GLY A 379 2.02 34.90 -7.54
C GLY A 379 2.72 34.89 -6.19
N GLU A 380 3.98 35.33 -6.15
CA GLU A 380 4.69 35.70 -4.92
C GLU A 380 4.87 37.22 -4.82
N SER A 381 5.15 37.72 -3.60
CA SER A 381 5.29 39.15 -3.28
C SER A 381 4.10 40.04 -3.72
N PRO A 382 2.84 39.71 -3.33
CA PRO A 382 1.69 40.51 -3.70
C PRO A 382 1.76 41.91 -3.08
N HIS A 383 1.75 42.96 -3.91
CA HIS A 383 1.63 44.35 -3.50
C HIS A 383 0.33 44.94 -4.03
N TRP A 384 -0.46 45.51 -3.13
CA TRP A 384 -1.71 46.15 -3.49
C TRP A 384 -1.49 47.64 -3.78
N GLU A 385 -1.75 48.06 -5.02
CA GLU A 385 -1.66 49.46 -5.44
C GLU A 385 -3.05 50.11 -5.35
N GLU A 386 -3.25 50.89 -4.28
CA GLU A 386 -4.56 51.49 -3.95
C GLU A 386 -5.04 52.49 -5.01
N SER A 387 -4.11 53.23 -5.65
CA SER A 387 -4.41 54.24 -6.68
C SER A 387 -4.97 53.64 -7.97
N SER A 388 -4.53 52.43 -8.33
CA SER A 388 -4.96 51.72 -9.53
C SER A 388 -5.90 50.55 -9.24
N LYS A 389 -6.24 50.31 -7.96
CA LYS A 389 -7.04 49.16 -7.49
C LYS A 389 -6.52 47.84 -8.07
N SER A 390 -5.21 47.69 -8.12
CA SER A 390 -4.56 46.56 -8.77
C SER A 390 -3.62 45.82 -7.82
N LEU A 391 -3.55 44.51 -8.00
CA LEU A 391 -2.62 43.63 -7.32
C LEU A 391 -1.42 43.37 -8.22
N LEU A 392 -0.24 43.80 -7.78
CA LEU A 392 1.04 43.51 -8.42
C LEU A 392 1.60 42.23 -7.80
N PHE A 393 2.06 41.28 -8.59
CA PHE A 393 2.68 40.05 -8.08
C PHE A 393 3.69 39.49 -9.10
N ILE A 394 4.60 38.64 -8.63
CA ILE A 394 5.62 37.99 -9.46
C ILE A 394 5.20 36.54 -9.72
N ASP A 395 5.16 36.12 -10.98
CA ASP A 395 5.07 34.71 -11.30
C ASP A 395 6.45 34.08 -11.20
N ILE A 396 6.64 33.24 -10.20
CA ILE A 396 7.93 32.57 -9.95
C ILE A 396 8.29 31.54 -11.03
N VAL A 397 7.34 31.08 -11.84
CA VAL A 397 7.55 30.10 -12.91
C VAL A 397 7.99 30.78 -14.20
N THR A 398 7.39 31.93 -14.53
CA THR A 398 7.76 32.69 -15.74
C THR A 398 8.80 33.77 -15.48
N ALA A 399 9.07 34.10 -14.22
CA ALA A 399 9.82 35.28 -13.77
C ALA A 399 9.21 36.61 -14.28
N GLY A 400 7.93 36.60 -14.66
CA GLY A 400 7.19 37.76 -15.13
C GLY A 400 6.58 38.54 -13.97
N TYR A 401 6.54 39.86 -14.10
CA TYR A 401 5.79 40.73 -13.19
C TYR A 401 4.41 40.93 -13.76
N TYR A 402 3.37 40.82 -12.93
CA TYR A 402 2.00 40.93 -13.38
C TYR A 402 1.24 41.95 -12.56
N ARG A 403 0.43 42.77 -13.23
CA ARG A 403 -0.60 43.59 -12.61
C ARG A 403 -1.96 42.96 -12.89
N TRP A 404 -2.67 42.62 -11.83
CA TRP A 404 -4.07 42.22 -11.89
C TRP A 404 -4.97 43.37 -11.46
N ASN A 405 -5.82 43.84 -12.35
CA ASN A 405 -6.78 44.88 -12.08
C ASN A 405 -8.07 44.29 -11.48
N SER A 406 -8.43 44.72 -10.27
CA SER A 406 -9.58 44.17 -9.57
C SER A 406 -10.94 44.59 -10.15
N LEU A 407 -11.00 45.64 -10.96
CA LEU A 407 -12.24 46.20 -11.50
C LEU A 407 -12.74 45.46 -12.74
N ASP A 408 -11.83 45.01 -13.61
CA ASP A 408 -12.17 44.30 -14.85
C ASP A 408 -11.60 42.88 -14.91
N GLY A 409 -10.79 42.48 -13.93
CA GLY A 409 -10.19 41.16 -13.83
C GLY A 409 -9.07 40.91 -14.85
N THR A 410 -8.60 41.96 -15.54
CA THR A 410 -7.49 41.86 -16.49
C THR A 410 -6.17 41.65 -15.77
N CYS A 411 -5.29 40.85 -16.38
CA CYS A 411 -3.95 40.59 -15.87
C CYS A 411 -2.94 40.93 -16.98
N GLU A 412 -2.15 41.99 -16.79
CA GLU A 412 -1.12 42.43 -17.74
C GLU A 412 0.27 42.09 -17.22
N GLU A 413 1.15 41.64 -18.12
CA GLU A 413 2.57 41.45 -17.81
C GLU A 413 3.31 42.78 -17.94
N ILE A 414 3.99 43.19 -16.87
CA ILE A 414 4.76 44.41 -16.78
C ILE A 414 6.22 44.04 -17.04
N HIS A 415 6.85 44.63 -18.05
CA HIS A 415 8.24 44.32 -18.37
C HIS A 415 9.19 44.90 -17.30
N ALA A 416 9.70 44.03 -16.44
CA ALA A 416 10.87 44.28 -15.61
C ALA A 416 11.86 43.11 -15.77
N GLY A 417 13.16 43.42 -15.83
CA GLY A 417 14.22 42.51 -16.25
C GLY A 417 14.29 41.17 -15.50
N THR A 418 14.78 40.14 -16.21
CA THR A 418 14.75 38.72 -15.89
C THR A 418 15.53 38.31 -14.63
N MET A 419 14.98 37.38 -13.83
CA MET A 419 15.74 36.50 -12.93
C MET A 419 16.23 35.24 -13.66
N GLY A 420 17.44 34.77 -13.33
CA GLY A 420 18.05 33.57 -13.91
C GLY A 420 17.24 32.30 -13.65
N ARG A 421 17.16 31.42 -14.66
CA ARG A 421 16.53 30.10 -14.55
C ARG A 421 17.44 29.12 -13.80
N PHE A 422 16.86 28.35 -12.89
CA PHE A 422 17.49 27.17 -12.29
C PHE A 422 16.91 25.91 -12.92
N ASN A 423 17.78 25.05 -13.45
CA ASN A 423 17.36 23.84 -14.17
C ASN A 423 17.47 22.57 -13.31
N THR A 424 18.18 22.61 -12.17
CA THR A 424 18.42 21.43 -11.33
C THR A 424 18.36 21.71 -9.82
N PRO A 425 18.04 20.72 -8.97
CA PRO A 425 18.04 20.86 -7.51
C PRO A 425 19.41 21.23 -6.90
N SER A 426 20.52 20.89 -7.56
CA SER A 426 21.89 21.27 -7.13
C SER A 426 22.19 22.77 -7.26
N ASP A 427 21.37 23.52 -8.02
CA ASP A 427 21.56 24.96 -8.19
C ASP A 427 21.05 25.77 -6.98
N PHE A 428 20.22 25.18 -6.10
CA PHE A 428 19.70 25.82 -4.88
C PHE A 428 20.77 26.21 -3.85
N VAL A 429 21.98 25.66 -3.97
CA VAL A 429 23.07 25.81 -2.97
C VAL A 429 24.07 26.90 -3.37
N LYS A 430 23.90 27.57 -4.52
CA LYS A 430 24.77 28.68 -4.95
C LYS A 430 24.14 30.02 -4.60
N GLU A 431 24.93 30.93 -4.02
CA GLU A 431 24.56 32.33 -3.75
C GLU A 431 24.28 33.09 -5.08
N ALA A 432 23.08 32.94 -5.64
CA ALA A 432 22.75 33.40 -6.99
C ALA A 432 21.63 34.47 -7.06
N GLY A 433 20.96 34.78 -5.95
CA GLY A 433 19.89 35.77 -5.87
C GLY A 433 20.36 37.18 -5.50
N CYS A 434 19.56 38.19 -5.84
CA CYS A 434 19.77 39.58 -5.42
C CYS A 434 18.47 40.17 -4.83
N LEU A 435 18.59 41.00 -3.80
CA LEU A 435 17.49 41.84 -3.31
C LEU A 435 17.48 43.13 -4.12
N TYR A 436 16.36 43.44 -4.77
CA TYR A 436 16.23 44.65 -5.57
C TYR A 436 15.36 45.69 -4.85
N ARG A 437 15.80 46.95 -4.89
CA ARG A 437 14.94 48.10 -4.60
C ARG A 437 14.41 48.62 -5.93
N ILE A 438 13.10 48.73 -6.04
CA ILE A 438 12.45 49.34 -7.21
C ILE A 438 12.17 50.81 -6.88
N ASP A 439 12.69 51.72 -7.70
CA ASP A 439 12.43 53.14 -7.52
C ASP A 439 11.03 53.56 -8.05
N LYS A 440 10.73 54.85 -7.92
CA LYS A 440 9.43 55.43 -8.32
C LYS A 440 9.19 55.34 -9.84
N ASP A 441 10.24 55.17 -10.62
CA ASP A 441 10.21 55.03 -12.08
C ASP A 441 10.25 53.55 -12.51
N LEU A 442 10.00 52.63 -11.57
CA LEU A 442 10.01 51.18 -11.76
C LEU A 442 11.37 50.61 -12.19
N LYS A 443 12.48 51.30 -11.90
CA LYS A 443 13.83 50.80 -12.18
C LYS A 443 14.35 49.97 -11.01
N PRO A 444 14.75 48.71 -11.25
CA PRO A 444 15.34 47.88 -10.21
C PRO A 444 16.82 48.24 -9.99
N PHE A 445 17.20 48.44 -8.72
CA PHE A 445 18.58 48.56 -8.27
C PHE A 445 18.92 47.37 -7.38
N ALA A 446 19.99 46.63 -7.69
CA ALA A 446 20.47 45.57 -6.83
C ALA A 446 20.99 46.19 -5.53
N PHE A 447 20.24 45.98 -4.46
CA PHE A 447 20.55 46.49 -3.13
C PHE A 447 21.46 45.51 -2.37
N LYS A 448 21.30 44.20 -2.62
CA LYS A 448 22.17 43.15 -2.08
C LYS A 448 22.31 42.02 -3.09
N GLU A 449 23.52 41.54 -3.31
CA GLU A 449 23.81 40.41 -4.18
C GLU A 449 24.18 39.17 -3.34
N LYS A 450 24.19 37.98 -3.97
CA LYS A 450 24.62 36.71 -3.35
C LYS A 450 23.70 36.18 -2.24
N ILE A 451 22.40 36.30 -2.44
CA ILE A 451 21.36 35.73 -1.56
C ILE A 451 20.99 34.32 -2.06
N ASN A 452 20.83 33.36 -1.15
CA ASN A 452 20.46 31.98 -1.53
C ASN A 452 19.01 31.90 -2.04
N VAL A 453 18.01 32.28 -1.24
CA VAL A 453 16.58 32.43 -1.60
C VAL A 453 15.87 33.26 -0.51
N SER A 454 15.17 34.34 -0.88
CA SER A 454 14.31 35.13 0.04
C SER A 454 12.82 34.86 -0.23
N ASN A 455 12.12 34.24 0.72
CA ASN A 455 10.70 33.85 0.62
C ASN A 455 9.77 34.68 1.52
N GLY A 456 10.29 35.78 2.08
CA GLY A 456 9.54 36.67 2.95
C GLY A 456 10.36 37.88 3.34
N ILE A 457 9.77 39.06 3.12
CA ILE A 457 10.32 40.38 3.47
C ILE A 457 9.21 41.14 4.19
N THR A 458 9.54 41.83 5.28
CA THR A 458 8.62 42.69 6.01
C THR A 458 9.38 43.82 6.69
N TRP A 459 8.66 44.82 7.18
CA TRP A 459 9.22 45.96 7.91
C TRP A 459 8.80 45.91 9.38
N SER A 460 9.62 46.49 10.26
CA SER A 460 9.23 46.86 11.61
C SER A 460 8.07 47.85 11.56
N THR A 461 7.31 47.92 12.65
CA THR A 461 6.12 48.79 12.71
C THR A 461 6.43 50.29 12.66
N ASP A 462 7.69 50.68 12.87
CA ASP A 462 8.18 52.05 12.74
C ASP A 462 8.83 52.33 11.36
N ASP A 463 8.76 51.36 10.43
CA ASP A 463 9.30 51.40 9.06
C ASP A 463 10.81 51.68 8.97
N ARG A 464 11.56 51.48 10.08
CA ARG A 464 13.00 51.74 10.16
C ARG A 464 13.87 50.51 9.99
N THR A 465 13.32 49.32 10.22
CA THR A 465 14.08 48.07 10.17
C THR A 465 13.40 47.10 9.20
N MET A 466 14.11 46.69 8.17
CA MET A 466 13.65 45.67 7.24
C MET A 466 14.11 44.30 7.71
N PHE A 467 13.20 43.34 7.74
CA PHE A 467 13.48 41.93 8.00
C PHE A 467 13.28 41.09 6.76
N TYR A 468 14.16 40.13 6.52
CA TYR A 468 13.98 39.15 5.45
C TYR A 468 14.53 37.78 5.82
N THR A 469 14.06 36.75 5.13
CA THR A 469 14.35 35.34 5.45
C THR A 469 15.34 34.73 4.47
N HIS A 470 16.29 33.94 4.97
CA HIS A 470 17.02 32.95 4.19
C HIS A 470 16.44 31.57 4.45
N SER A 471 15.84 30.96 3.43
CA SER A 471 15.22 29.63 3.56
C SER A 471 16.26 28.52 3.83
N ILE A 472 17.50 28.74 3.39
CA ILE A 472 18.68 27.91 3.68
C ILE A 472 19.82 28.89 3.99
N PRO A 473 20.29 29.02 5.25
CA PRO A 473 20.22 28.04 6.35
C PRO A 473 19.11 28.24 7.41
N ARG A 474 17.93 28.80 7.08
CA ARG A 474 16.85 29.13 8.04
C ARG A 474 17.23 30.24 9.03
N LYS A 475 17.60 31.40 8.50
CA LYS A 475 17.94 32.60 9.29
C LYS A 475 17.04 33.77 8.95
N ILE A 476 16.76 34.62 9.94
CA ILE A 476 16.16 35.95 9.73
C ILE A 476 17.25 36.98 9.90
N PHE A 477 17.35 37.86 8.90
CA PHE A 477 18.27 38.97 8.89
C PHE A 477 17.51 40.28 9.05
N SER A 478 18.14 41.26 9.70
CA SER A 478 17.66 42.65 9.72
C SER A 478 18.66 43.62 9.09
N TYR A 479 18.09 44.72 8.60
CA TYR A 479 18.79 45.93 8.19
C TYR A 479 18.10 47.14 8.83
N ASP A 480 18.84 48.02 9.49
CA ASP A 480 18.30 49.35 9.78
C ASP A 480 18.40 50.18 8.51
N TYR A 481 17.25 50.60 8.01
CA TYR A 481 17.08 51.30 6.76
C TYR A 481 16.64 52.72 7.05
N ASP A 482 17.45 53.69 6.63
CA ASP A 482 17.06 55.09 6.70
C ASP A 482 16.24 55.44 5.44
N ILE A 483 14.94 55.66 5.64
CA ILE A 483 13.99 55.96 4.57
C ILE A 483 14.29 57.28 3.83
N HIS A 484 15.09 58.17 4.42
CA HIS A 484 15.45 59.46 3.84
C HIS A 484 16.77 59.43 3.07
N SER A 485 17.77 58.69 3.53
CA SER A 485 19.07 58.57 2.83
C SER A 485 19.12 57.39 1.86
N GLY A 486 18.27 56.37 2.07
CA GLY A 486 18.29 55.13 1.30
C GLY A 486 19.53 54.27 1.58
N GLU A 487 20.29 54.57 2.63
CA GLU A 487 21.40 53.78 3.14
C GLU A 487 20.91 52.75 4.16
N ALA A 488 21.54 51.58 4.17
CA ALA A 488 21.25 50.52 5.12
C ALA A 488 22.47 50.17 5.97
N SER A 489 22.22 49.90 7.25
CA SER A 489 23.24 49.47 8.20
C SER A 489 23.79 48.07 7.87
N ARG A 490 24.84 47.65 8.57
CA ARG A 490 25.45 46.33 8.35
C ARG A 490 24.47 45.23 8.74
N GLU A 491 24.28 44.26 7.83
CA GLU A 491 23.47 43.05 8.01
C GLU A 491 23.75 42.34 9.34
N GLN A 492 22.68 42.01 10.08
CA GLN A 492 22.77 41.23 11.32
C GLN A 492 21.84 40.02 11.26
N VAL A 493 22.30 38.88 11.78
CA VAL A 493 21.45 37.72 12.02
C VAL A 493 20.68 37.97 13.31
N VAL A 494 19.37 38.06 13.22
CA VAL A 494 18.52 38.32 14.39
C VAL A 494 17.99 37.01 14.98
N VAL A 495 17.69 36.03 14.13
CA VAL A 495 17.23 34.71 14.55
C VAL A 495 17.87 33.63 13.67
N ASP A 496 18.41 32.60 14.31
CA ASP A 496 19.02 31.43 13.67
C ASP A 496 18.30 30.16 14.10
N PHE A 497 17.54 29.53 13.20
CA PHE A 497 16.66 28.40 13.53
C PHE A 497 17.35 27.03 13.43
N THR A 498 18.69 26.97 13.38
CA THR A 498 19.42 25.68 13.32
C THR A 498 19.67 25.03 14.67
N ASP A 499 19.64 25.80 15.76
CA ASP A 499 20.28 25.38 17.02
C ASP A 499 19.34 25.23 18.24
N LYS A 500 18.09 25.72 18.21
CA LYS A 500 17.12 25.62 19.34
C LYS A 500 15.66 25.54 18.89
N GLU A 501 14.78 25.01 19.75
CA GLU A 501 13.32 25.06 19.55
C GLU A 501 12.75 26.48 19.80
N TRP A 502 11.68 26.85 19.08
CA TRP A 502 11.10 28.20 19.09
C TRP A 502 10.77 28.74 20.50
N SER A 503 10.33 27.88 21.41
CA SER A 503 9.98 28.25 22.79
C SER A 503 11.15 28.86 23.58
N GLU A 504 12.38 28.78 23.06
CA GLU A 504 13.60 29.23 23.74
C GLU A 504 14.15 30.58 23.26
N TYR A 505 13.55 31.21 22.24
CA TYR A 505 13.99 32.54 21.75
C TYR A 505 13.17 33.67 22.39
N GLY A 506 13.85 34.71 22.89
CA GLY A 506 13.21 35.99 23.26
C GLY A 506 12.90 36.84 22.02
N MET A 507 11.81 37.64 22.05
CA MET A 507 11.45 38.54 20.94
C MET A 507 12.55 39.61 20.73
N PRO A 508 13.05 39.79 19.50
CA PRO A 508 13.99 40.87 19.19
C PRO A 508 13.36 42.26 19.36
N ASP A 509 14.16 43.26 19.72
CA ASP A 509 13.72 44.65 19.85
C ASP A 509 13.13 45.18 18.52
N GLY A 510 11.94 45.79 18.59
CA GLY A 510 11.22 46.33 17.43
C GLY A 510 10.38 45.32 16.63
N MET A 511 10.39 44.04 17.01
CA MET A 511 9.64 42.97 16.36
C MET A 511 8.36 42.62 17.13
N THR A 512 7.20 42.61 16.46
CA THR A 512 5.93 42.19 17.07
C THR A 512 5.65 40.71 16.81
N THR A 513 4.81 40.09 17.64
CA THR A 513 4.36 38.70 17.48
C THR A 513 3.74 38.43 16.11
N ASP A 514 2.94 39.35 15.56
CA ASP A 514 2.32 39.21 14.24
C ASP A 514 3.35 39.26 13.09
N VAL A 515 4.33 40.16 13.17
CA VAL A 515 5.43 40.26 12.20
C VAL A 515 6.30 39.01 12.25
N MET A 516 6.57 38.48 13.45
CA MET A 516 7.36 37.29 13.63
C MET A 516 6.63 36.01 13.22
N ASP A 517 5.33 35.88 13.49
CA ASP A 517 4.51 34.76 13.01
C ASP A 517 4.49 34.72 11.48
N LYS A 518 4.38 35.87 10.81
CA LYS A 518 4.44 35.95 9.35
C LYS A 518 5.79 35.49 8.79
N LEU A 519 6.90 35.89 9.41
CA LEU A 519 8.25 35.49 8.99
C LEU A 519 8.57 34.03 9.34
N TRP A 520 8.14 33.53 10.49
CA TRP A 520 8.26 32.13 10.89
C TRP A 520 7.47 31.24 9.93
N VAL A 521 6.24 31.64 9.61
CA VAL A 521 5.41 30.99 8.61
C VAL A 521 6.06 31.05 7.22
N ALA A 522 6.72 32.14 6.81
CA ALA A 522 7.42 32.21 5.52
C ALA A 522 8.68 31.32 5.47
N ALA A 523 9.48 31.31 6.55
CA ALA A 523 10.69 30.50 6.69
C ALA A 523 10.37 28.99 6.74
N PHE A 524 9.27 28.61 7.39
CA PHE A 524 8.83 27.20 7.49
C PHE A 524 7.81 26.77 6.43
N LYS A 525 6.99 27.64 5.82
CA LYS A 525 6.06 27.21 4.73
C LYS A 525 6.79 26.93 3.43
N SER A 526 7.90 27.62 3.15
CA SER A 526 8.73 27.30 1.97
C SER A 526 9.51 25.99 2.13
N SER A 527 9.71 25.52 3.36
CA SER A 527 10.37 24.24 3.69
C SER A 527 9.43 23.15 4.26
N ARG A 528 8.14 23.47 4.47
CA ARG A 528 7.02 22.54 4.73
C ARG A 528 6.05 22.49 3.54
N VAL A 529 6.52 22.84 2.36
CA VAL A 529 6.13 22.09 1.17
C VAL A 529 6.69 20.70 1.41
N PHE A 530 5.85 19.76 1.88
CA PHE A 530 6.15 18.37 1.55
C PHE A 530 6.11 18.32 0.02
N GLN A 531 7.28 18.51 -0.59
CA GLN A 531 7.67 17.62 -1.67
C GLN A 531 7.27 16.25 -1.15
N ILE A 532 6.45 15.55 -1.92
CA ILE A 532 6.52 14.10 -1.84
C ILE A 532 7.95 13.82 -2.32
N ASP A 533 8.87 13.83 -1.36
CA ASP A 533 10.20 13.30 -1.53
C ASP A 533 10.00 11.91 -2.14
N PRO A 534 10.76 11.52 -3.18
CA PRO A 534 10.82 10.12 -3.60
C PRO A 534 10.92 9.16 -2.41
N GLU A 535 11.53 9.55 -1.28
CA GLU A 535 11.58 8.77 -0.04
C GLU A 535 10.25 8.75 0.77
N THR A 536 9.42 9.79 0.67
CA THR A 536 8.05 9.79 1.23
C THR A 536 7.10 9.01 0.32
N ASP A 537 7.37 8.95 -0.99
CA ASP A 537 6.75 8.01 -1.92
C ASP A 537 7.03 6.57 -1.47
N THR A 538 8.21 6.25 -0.94
CA THR A 538 8.47 4.92 -0.36
C THR A 538 7.67 4.67 0.92
N LYS A 539 7.52 5.63 1.85
CA LYS A 539 6.72 5.39 3.08
C LYS A 539 5.20 5.26 2.81
N LEU A 540 4.66 5.97 1.82
CA LEU A 540 3.23 5.91 1.44
C LEU A 540 2.91 4.86 0.36
N LEU A 541 3.89 4.45 -0.47
CA LEU A 541 3.76 3.31 -1.41
C LEU A 541 4.10 1.97 -0.78
N LYS A 542 4.90 1.90 0.32
CA LYS A 542 5.20 0.67 1.08
C LYS A 542 3.96 0.00 1.70
N HIS A 543 2.77 0.59 1.56
CA HIS A 543 1.50 0.03 2.06
C HIS A 543 0.48 -0.31 0.96
N ARG A 544 0.91 -0.51 -0.29
CA ARG A 544 0.00 -0.94 -1.38
C ARG A 544 0.15 -2.43 -1.68
N ASN A 545 -1.02 -3.10 -1.68
CA ASN A 545 -1.35 -4.49 -2.05
C ASN A 545 -1.49 -5.56 -0.94
N LYS A 546 -1.81 -5.22 0.31
CA LYS A 546 -1.95 -6.25 1.39
C LYS A 546 -3.09 -6.03 2.40
N SER A 547 -4.33 -5.74 1.97
CA SER A 547 -5.43 -5.43 2.93
C SER A 547 -6.64 -6.37 2.90
N PHE A 548 -6.43 -7.70 2.82
CA PHE A 548 -7.43 -8.59 3.42
C PHE A 548 -6.86 -9.79 4.17
N PHE A 549 -5.76 -10.36 3.70
CA PHE A 549 -5.08 -11.41 4.47
C PHE A 549 -4.48 -10.87 5.78
N ARG A 550 -4.11 -9.59 5.83
CA ARG A 550 -3.44 -9.00 6.99
C ARG A 550 -4.34 -8.82 8.22
N ASP A 551 -5.66 -8.71 8.06
CA ASP A 551 -6.60 -8.53 9.18
C ASP A 551 -7.10 -9.87 9.79
N LYS A 552 -6.69 -11.01 9.22
CA LYS A 552 -6.64 -12.30 9.94
C LYS A 552 -5.23 -12.65 10.40
N MET A 553 -4.23 -11.82 10.09
CA MET A 553 -2.86 -12.10 10.46
C MET A 553 -2.67 -11.87 11.95
N SER A 554 -2.80 -12.94 12.73
CA SER A 554 -2.58 -12.91 14.17
C SER A 554 -1.19 -13.43 14.48
N VAL A 555 -0.41 -12.65 15.22
CA VAL A 555 0.83 -13.08 15.86
C VAL A 555 0.50 -13.38 17.31
N SER A 556 0.68 -14.64 17.71
CA SER A 556 0.45 -15.11 19.08
C SER A 556 1.73 -15.70 19.65
N VAL A 557 1.91 -15.56 20.97
CA VAL A 557 3.00 -16.23 21.68
C VAL A 557 2.56 -17.69 21.90
N ALA A 558 3.18 -18.63 21.19
CA ALA A 558 2.87 -20.04 21.31
C ALA A 558 3.51 -20.65 22.57
N LEU A 559 4.80 -20.36 22.77
CA LEU A 559 5.56 -20.74 23.97
C LEU A 559 6.35 -19.53 24.45
N LYS A 560 5.99 -19.00 25.62
CA LYS A 560 6.57 -17.77 26.16
C LYS A 560 7.88 -18.06 26.90
N ASN A 561 8.95 -17.33 26.54
CA ASN A 561 10.28 -17.37 27.17
C ASN A 561 10.78 -18.80 27.41
N ILE A 562 10.56 -19.69 26.44
CA ILE A 562 10.86 -21.12 26.59
C ILE A 562 12.34 -21.43 26.38
N CYS A 563 13.01 -20.64 25.55
CA CYS A 563 14.45 -20.66 25.34
C CYS A 563 15.09 -19.63 26.29
N GLN A 564 16.14 -20.05 26.99
CA GLN A 564 16.93 -19.21 27.89
C GLN A 564 17.95 -18.38 27.10
N GLU A 565 18.44 -18.92 26.00
CA GLU A 565 19.41 -18.26 25.12
C GLU A 565 18.80 -18.07 23.72
N THR A 566 19.35 -18.72 22.70
CA THR A 566 18.93 -18.54 21.32
C THR A 566 18.04 -19.68 20.85
N GLY A 567 16.75 -19.41 20.68
CA GLY A 567 15.83 -20.34 20.03
C GLY A 567 16.09 -20.40 18.52
N GLU A 568 16.21 -21.60 17.94
CA GLU A 568 16.59 -21.76 16.52
C GLU A 568 15.93 -22.95 15.82
N ALA A 569 16.09 -22.96 14.49
CA ALA A 569 15.78 -24.05 13.57
C ALA A 569 14.42 -24.75 13.85
N PRO A 570 13.30 -23.99 13.85
CA PRO A 570 12.00 -24.61 14.01
C PRO A 570 11.71 -25.56 12.85
N HIS A 571 11.22 -26.76 13.16
CA HIS A 571 10.91 -27.80 12.20
C HIS A 571 9.55 -28.44 12.51
N TRP A 572 8.66 -28.51 11.52
CA TRP A 572 7.33 -29.07 11.68
C TRP A 572 7.27 -30.56 11.31
N GLU A 573 6.99 -31.42 12.29
CA GLU A 573 6.79 -32.86 12.11
C GLU A 573 5.29 -33.15 11.95
N GLU A 574 4.83 -33.31 10.69
CA GLU A 574 3.41 -33.49 10.36
C GLU A 574 2.79 -34.76 10.98
N SER A 575 3.54 -35.86 10.98
CA SER A 575 3.07 -37.17 11.45
C SER A 575 2.60 -37.15 12.91
N THR A 576 3.25 -36.34 13.74
CA THR A 576 2.93 -36.18 15.17
C THR A 576 2.30 -34.82 15.50
N LYS A 577 2.18 -33.92 14.52
CA LYS A 577 1.69 -32.53 14.67
C LYS A 577 2.52 -31.75 15.71
N THR A 578 3.82 -31.97 15.69
CA THR A 578 4.75 -31.36 16.64
C THR A 578 5.68 -30.35 15.98
N LEU A 579 6.01 -29.31 16.74
CA LEU A 579 7.07 -28.38 16.42
C LEU A 579 8.33 -28.78 17.19
N LEU A 580 9.40 -29.04 16.46
CA LEU A 580 10.74 -29.22 16.99
C LEU A 580 11.49 -27.89 16.89
N PHE A 581 12.33 -27.57 17.86
CA PHE A 581 13.23 -26.41 17.84
C PHE A 581 14.31 -26.60 18.89
N VAL A 582 15.34 -25.77 18.87
CA VAL A 582 16.51 -25.91 19.75
C VAL A 582 16.76 -24.64 20.55
N ASP A 583 17.54 -24.74 21.62
CA ASP A 583 18.09 -23.63 22.38
C ASP A 583 19.62 -23.74 22.38
N VAL A 584 20.25 -22.94 21.53
CA VAL A 584 21.57 -23.24 20.95
C VAL A 584 22.65 -23.38 22.01
N GLN A 585 22.86 -22.34 22.82
CA GLN A 585 24.00 -22.26 23.73
C GLN A 585 23.87 -23.24 24.91
N ILE A 586 22.65 -23.52 25.36
CA ILE A 586 22.41 -24.44 26.49
C ILE A 586 22.27 -25.90 26.05
N GLY A 587 22.28 -26.19 24.75
CA GLY A 587 22.08 -27.53 24.20
C GLY A 587 20.66 -28.05 24.35
N GLY A 588 19.67 -27.15 24.39
CA GLY A 588 18.27 -27.52 24.57
C GLY A 588 17.66 -28.08 23.29
N ILE A 589 16.94 -29.20 23.40
CA ILE A 589 16.16 -29.79 22.31
C ILE A 589 14.70 -29.80 22.77
N HIS A 590 13.82 -29.17 22.01
CA HIS A 590 12.42 -29.00 22.37
C HIS A 590 11.49 -29.68 21.36
N LYS A 591 10.44 -30.31 21.86
CA LYS A 591 9.33 -30.87 21.08
C LYS A 591 8.01 -30.44 21.70
N TRP A 592 7.21 -29.73 20.93
CA TRP A 592 5.90 -29.25 21.35
C TRP A 592 4.80 -29.80 20.45
N ASN A 593 3.86 -30.55 21.05
CA ASN A 593 2.68 -31.04 20.37
C ASN A 593 1.58 -29.98 20.38
N THR A 594 1.14 -29.57 19.20
CA THR A 594 0.16 -28.49 19.05
C THR A 594 -1.29 -28.89 19.31
N VAL A 595 -1.58 -30.19 19.41
CA VAL A 595 -2.94 -30.71 19.61
C VAL A 595 -3.29 -30.78 21.09
N ASP A 596 -2.41 -31.36 21.90
CA ASP A 596 -2.61 -31.52 23.35
C ASP A 596 -1.80 -30.51 24.18
N ASN A 597 -1.03 -29.64 23.52
CA ASN A 597 -0.10 -28.67 24.12
C ASN A 597 1.01 -29.29 24.97
N ALA A 598 1.32 -30.58 24.83
CA ALA A 598 2.41 -31.22 25.55
C ALA A 598 3.77 -30.70 25.06
N HIS A 599 4.58 -30.21 26.00
CA HIS A 599 5.97 -29.80 25.75
C HIS A 599 6.94 -30.74 26.44
N THR A 600 7.87 -31.29 25.67
CA THR A 600 8.96 -32.13 26.16
C THR A 600 10.29 -31.51 25.76
N LYS A 601 11.29 -31.64 26.63
CA LYS A 601 12.63 -31.11 26.37
C LYS A 601 13.70 -32.10 26.82
N CYS A 602 14.80 -32.11 26.08
CA CYS A 602 16.02 -32.83 26.39
C CYS A 602 17.19 -31.82 26.38
N LYS A 603 18.31 -32.19 26.99
CA LYS A 603 19.54 -31.43 26.93
C LYS A 603 20.65 -32.31 26.37
N ALA A 604 21.34 -31.83 25.34
CA ALA A 604 22.54 -32.45 24.81
C ALA A 604 23.80 -31.85 25.46
N ASP A 605 24.92 -32.54 25.31
CA ASP A 605 26.23 -32.08 25.78
C ASP A 605 26.86 -31.12 24.77
N GLY A 606 26.72 -29.82 24.99
CA GLY A 606 27.27 -28.76 24.13
C GLY A 606 26.19 -28.03 23.35
N THR A 607 26.58 -27.28 22.32
CA THR A 607 25.65 -26.47 21.52
C THR A 607 24.86 -27.32 20.54
N VAL A 608 23.58 -26.99 20.34
CA VAL A 608 22.69 -27.69 19.41
C VAL A 608 21.97 -26.69 18.52
N SER A 609 22.16 -26.75 17.22
CA SER A 609 21.71 -25.70 16.29
C SER A 609 20.55 -26.10 15.39
N PHE A 610 20.28 -27.40 15.27
CA PHE A 610 19.10 -27.90 14.57
C PHE A 610 18.79 -29.35 14.98
N ILE A 611 17.54 -29.75 14.77
CA ILE A 611 17.04 -31.12 14.87
C ILE A 611 16.10 -31.40 13.70
N ILE A 612 16.32 -32.51 12.99
CA ILE A 612 15.53 -32.89 11.80
C ILE A 612 15.11 -34.37 11.92
N PRO A 613 13.85 -34.73 11.69
CA PRO A 613 13.42 -36.12 11.68
C PRO A 613 14.14 -36.93 10.59
N ARG A 614 14.35 -38.22 10.84
CA ARG A 614 14.86 -39.16 9.83
C ARG A 614 13.74 -40.02 9.27
N GLU A 615 13.80 -40.33 7.99
CA GLU A 615 12.88 -41.27 7.34
C GLU A 615 12.96 -42.68 7.96
N SER A 616 14.17 -43.07 8.41
CA SER A 616 14.43 -44.33 9.12
C SER A 616 13.93 -44.35 10.58
N GLY A 617 13.37 -43.24 11.08
CA GLY A 617 12.97 -43.05 12.47
C GLY A 617 14.06 -42.41 13.34
N GLY A 618 13.64 -41.75 14.42
CA GLY A 618 14.51 -40.91 15.23
C GLY A 618 14.87 -39.60 14.52
N TYR A 619 15.94 -38.94 14.97
CA TYR A 619 16.32 -37.60 14.55
C TYR A 619 17.81 -37.52 14.23
N VAL A 620 18.18 -36.60 13.32
CA VAL A 620 19.54 -36.09 13.20
C VAL A 620 19.62 -34.75 13.92
N VAL A 621 20.66 -34.57 14.74
CA VAL A 621 20.87 -33.37 15.56
C VAL A 621 22.31 -32.90 15.44
N SER A 622 22.54 -31.59 15.51
CA SER A 622 23.89 -31.04 15.66
C SER A 622 24.33 -31.01 17.12
N CYS A 623 25.62 -31.19 17.37
CA CYS A 623 26.22 -31.13 18.69
C CYS A 623 27.64 -30.53 18.55
N GLY A 624 27.77 -29.21 18.71
CA GLY A 624 28.99 -28.48 18.31
C GLY A 624 29.24 -28.61 16.79
N THR A 625 30.39 -29.16 16.39
CA THR A 625 30.75 -29.51 15.00
C THR A 625 30.34 -30.93 14.60
N LYS A 626 29.62 -31.66 15.46
CA LYS A 626 29.25 -33.06 15.21
C LYS A 626 27.82 -33.17 14.73
N LEU A 627 27.57 -34.13 13.83
CA LEU A 627 26.24 -34.64 13.55
C LEU A 627 26.02 -35.94 14.30
N ALA A 628 24.86 -36.06 14.91
CA ALA A 628 24.52 -37.16 15.80
C ALA A 628 23.12 -37.72 15.51
N ASP A 629 22.98 -39.02 15.73
CA ASP A 629 21.68 -39.65 15.81
C ASP A 629 21.09 -39.36 17.20
N PHE A 630 19.83 -38.94 17.24
CA PHE A 630 19.10 -38.68 18.47
C PHE A 630 17.82 -39.49 18.52
N ASP A 631 17.60 -40.14 19.65
CA ASP A 631 16.40 -40.92 19.93
C ASP A 631 15.65 -40.31 21.11
N TRP A 632 14.36 -40.01 20.90
CA TRP A 632 13.57 -39.27 21.88
C TRP A 632 13.23 -40.11 23.12
N GLU A 633 13.07 -41.42 22.97
CA GLU A 633 12.70 -42.32 24.06
C GLU A 633 13.86 -42.55 25.03
N SER A 634 15.04 -42.84 24.49
CA SER A 634 16.26 -43.07 25.26
C SER A 634 17.01 -41.78 25.63
N GLN A 635 16.70 -40.66 24.98
CA GLN A 635 17.40 -39.38 25.08
C GLN A 635 18.90 -39.47 24.76
N GLN A 636 19.33 -40.50 24.03
CA GLN A 636 20.72 -40.69 23.66
C GLN A 636 21.08 -39.87 22.43
N VAL A 637 22.18 -39.12 22.52
CA VAL A 637 22.82 -38.42 21.40
C VAL A 637 24.08 -39.22 21.03
N LYS A 638 24.12 -39.77 19.81
CA LYS A 638 25.25 -40.57 19.33
C LYS A 638 25.85 -39.93 18.07
N SER A 639 26.96 -39.22 18.25
CA SER A 639 27.71 -38.63 17.14
C SER A 639 28.20 -39.70 16.15
N PHE A 640 28.06 -39.42 14.86
CA PHE A 640 28.56 -40.30 13.79
C PHE A 640 29.53 -39.60 12.85
N VAL A 641 29.58 -38.27 12.84
CA VAL A 641 30.59 -37.50 12.09
C VAL A 641 30.92 -36.21 12.84
N ASP A 642 32.19 -35.82 12.81
CA ASP A 642 32.70 -34.51 13.23
C ASP A 642 33.24 -33.82 11.99
N VAL A 643 32.67 -32.67 11.61
CA VAL A 643 32.98 -32.02 10.33
C VAL A 643 34.21 -31.09 10.41
N GLU A 644 34.58 -30.68 11.62
CA GLU A 644 35.69 -29.75 11.89
C GLU A 644 36.41 -30.11 13.21
N PRO A 645 37.00 -31.32 13.35
CA PRO A 645 37.60 -31.79 14.61
C PRO A 645 38.82 -30.96 15.06
N ASP A 646 39.41 -30.18 14.15
CA ASP A 646 40.53 -29.28 14.38
C ASP A 646 40.11 -27.84 14.73
N LYS A 647 38.81 -27.54 14.77
CA LYS A 647 38.26 -26.21 15.09
C LYS A 647 37.33 -26.26 16.30
N PRO A 648 37.88 -26.35 17.52
CA PRO A 648 37.07 -26.49 18.75
C PRO A 648 36.19 -25.27 19.06
N GLU A 649 36.50 -24.11 18.49
CA GLU A 649 35.71 -22.88 18.63
C GLU A 649 34.56 -22.80 17.61
N ASN A 650 34.48 -23.71 16.64
CA ASN A 650 33.39 -23.74 15.68
C ASN A 650 32.19 -24.53 16.21
N ARG A 651 31.01 -24.24 15.65
CA ARG A 651 29.82 -25.07 15.76
C ARG A 651 28.96 -24.96 14.51
N PHE A 652 28.05 -25.91 14.31
CA PHE A 652 26.94 -25.70 13.39
C PHE A 652 26.11 -24.49 13.83
N ASN A 653 25.47 -23.82 12.87
CA ASN A 653 24.57 -22.70 13.13
C ASN A 653 23.17 -22.91 12.56
N ASP A 654 23.07 -23.44 11.34
CA ASP A 654 21.78 -23.78 10.74
C ASP A 654 21.90 -25.06 9.89
N GLY A 655 20.77 -25.73 9.66
CA GLY A 655 20.71 -26.95 8.87
C GLY A 655 19.31 -27.28 8.37
N LYS A 656 19.23 -27.79 7.14
CA LYS A 656 17.97 -28.15 6.46
C LYS A 656 18.18 -29.22 5.40
N CYS A 657 17.14 -29.98 5.09
CA CYS A 657 17.20 -30.98 4.04
C CYS A 657 16.67 -30.49 2.69
N ASP A 658 17.30 -30.94 1.60
CA ASP A 658 16.74 -30.85 0.25
C ASP A 658 15.57 -31.84 0.07
N SER A 659 14.85 -31.77 -1.06
CA SER A 659 13.69 -32.65 -1.32
C SER A 659 14.06 -34.13 -1.49
N HIS A 660 15.34 -34.45 -1.68
CA HIS A 660 15.87 -35.81 -1.76
C HIS A 660 16.44 -36.31 -0.42
N GLY A 661 16.25 -35.52 0.65
CA GLY A 661 16.61 -35.85 2.02
C GLY A 661 18.10 -35.80 2.29
N ARG A 662 18.88 -35.03 1.52
CA ARG A 662 20.28 -34.70 1.87
C ARG A 662 20.28 -33.58 2.89
N LEU A 663 21.07 -33.71 3.95
CA LEU A 663 21.21 -32.66 4.96
C LEU A 663 22.25 -31.63 4.52
N TRP A 664 21.84 -30.37 4.44
CA TRP A 664 22.72 -29.22 4.27
C TRP A 664 22.87 -28.54 5.62
N ALA A 665 24.10 -28.31 6.07
CA ALA A 665 24.35 -27.72 7.37
C ALA A 665 25.63 -26.89 7.34
N GLY A 666 25.60 -25.71 7.94
CA GLY A 666 26.74 -24.81 7.92
C GLY A 666 27.22 -24.41 9.30
N THR A 667 28.52 -24.12 9.39
CA THR A 667 29.22 -23.80 10.62
C THR A 667 29.58 -22.32 10.72
N MET A 668 29.89 -21.90 11.94
CA MET A 668 30.44 -20.59 12.29
C MET A 668 31.42 -20.75 13.45
N GLU A 669 32.30 -19.77 13.65
CA GLU A 669 33.06 -19.65 14.90
C GLU A 669 32.15 -19.06 15.99
N GLU A 670 32.11 -19.70 17.15
CA GLU A 670 31.37 -19.23 18.31
C GLU A 670 32.06 -18.01 18.92
N PHE A 671 31.29 -16.98 19.27
CA PHE A 671 31.82 -15.78 19.90
C PHE A 671 30.98 -15.40 21.13
N LEU A 672 31.69 -15.00 22.20
CA LEU A 672 31.09 -14.45 23.40
C LEU A 672 31.23 -12.92 23.36
N GLY A 673 30.20 -12.24 22.86
CA GLY A 673 30.15 -10.77 22.80
C GLY A 673 30.21 -10.22 21.37
N GLU A 674 31.32 -9.59 20.99
CA GLU A 674 31.42 -8.92 19.69
C GLU A 674 31.50 -9.91 18.52
N LEU A 675 30.65 -9.68 17.51
CA LEU A 675 30.63 -10.39 16.25
C LEU A 675 31.98 -10.25 15.52
N LYS A 676 32.75 -11.32 15.41
CA LYS A 676 34.00 -11.33 14.63
C LYS A 676 33.79 -11.96 13.26
N ALA A 677 34.14 -11.22 12.21
CA ALA A 677 34.14 -11.74 10.86
C ALA A 677 35.42 -12.56 10.60
N THR A 678 35.42 -13.84 10.98
CA THR A 678 36.65 -14.67 10.93
C THR A 678 36.75 -15.61 9.73
N GLU A 679 35.66 -15.78 8.97
CA GLU A 679 35.57 -16.68 7.81
C GLU A 679 35.94 -18.14 8.15
N ALA A 680 35.80 -18.56 9.41
CA ALA A 680 36.23 -19.88 9.87
C ALA A 680 35.25 -21.03 9.52
N GLY A 681 34.00 -20.69 9.19
CA GLY A 681 32.92 -21.63 8.93
C GLY A 681 32.87 -22.16 7.50
N HIS A 682 32.09 -23.23 7.33
CA HIS A 682 31.90 -23.95 6.07
C HIS A 682 30.43 -24.31 5.86
N LEU A 683 30.04 -24.58 4.61
CA LEU A 683 28.75 -25.19 4.28
C LEU A 683 29.00 -26.63 3.85
N TYR A 684 28.32 -27.57 4.51
CA TYR A 684 28.42 -29.00 4.25
C TYR A 684 27.14 -29.55 3.66
N ARG A 685 27.27 -30.62 2.89
CA ARG A 685 26.20 -31.51 2.46
C ARG A 685 26.50 -32.93 2.93
N LEU A 686 25.55 -33.54 3.62
CA LEU A 686 25.56 -34.93 4.03
C LEU A 686 24.53 -35.68 3.19
N ASP A 687 25.00 -36.64 2.38
CA ASP A 687 24.14 -37.48 1.56
C ASP A 687 23.43 -38.53 2.42
N LYS A 688 22.41 -39.16 1.83
CA LYS A 688 21.59 -40.21 2.47
C LYS A 688 22.37 -41.47 2.88
N ASP A 689 23.56 -41.70 2.30
CA ASP A 689 24.50 -42.74 2.74
C ASP A 689 25.51 -42.24 3.79
N ARG A 690 25.32 -41.01 4.27
CA ARG A 690 26.19 -40.28 5.21
C ARG A 690 27.54 -39.88 4.63
N SER A 691 27.71 -39.86 3.31
CA SER A 691 28.86 -39.25 2.67
C SER A 691 28.86 -37.73 2.91
N LEU A 692 29.95 -37.20 3.46
CA LEU A 692 30.09 -35.79 3.79
C LEU A 692 30.86 -35.06 2.69
N HIS A 693 30.34 -33.91 2.28
CA HIS A 693 30.93 -33.03 1.27
C HIS A 693 31.02 -31.61 1.80
N THR A 694 32.22 -31.02 1.74
CA THR A 694 32.40 -29.57 1.94
C THR A 694 32.05 -28.85 0.65
N ILE A 695 31.03 -27.99 0.69
CA ILE A 695 30.49 -27.33 -0.50
C ILE A 695 31.03 -25.90 -0.64
N LYS A 696 31.19 -25.17 0.47
CA LYS A 696 31.71 -23.81 0.48
C LYS A 696 32.55 -23.58 1.73
N ASP A 697 33.62 -22.80 1.58
CA ASP A 697 34.51 -22.36 2.66
C ASP A 697 34.36 -20.85 2.90
N LYS A 698 35.11 -20.33 3.87
CA LYS A 698 35.19 -18.90 4.20
C LYS A 698 33.85 -18.28 4.57
N ILE A 699 33.08 -19.00 5.36
CA ILE A 699 31.78 -18.55 5.84
C ILE A 699 31.97 -17.93 7.23
N ASN A 700 31.39 -16.76 7.45
CA ASN A 700 31.38 -16.12 8.77
C ASN A 700 30.28 -16.73 9.63
N ILE A 701 29.04 -16.61 9.18
CA ILE A 701 27.85 -17.13 9.84
C ILE A 701 26.95 -17.72 8.77
N SER A 702 26.80 -19.04 8.81
CA SER A 702 25.94 -19.80 7.93
C SER A 702 24.53 -19.85 8.48
N ASN A 703 23.54 -19.52 7.66
CA ASN A 703 22.16 -19.43 8.09
C ASN A 703 21.20 -19.91 7.00
N GLY A 704 19.93 -19.52 7.12
CA GLY A 704 18.77 -19.96 6.35
C GLY A 704 19.02 -20.60 5.00
N LEU A 705 18.40 -21.76 4.80
CA LEU A 705 18.38 -22.52 3.55
C LEU A 705 16.95 -22.72 3.05
N ALA A 706 16.74 -22.64 1.74
CA ALA A 706 15.47 -23.00 1.11
C ALA A 706 15.68 -23.41 -0.36
N TRP A 707 14.70 -24.13 -0.92
CA TRP A 707 14.70 -24.53 -2.33
C TRP A 707 13.35 -24.19 -2.97
N THR A 708 13.37 -23.78 -4.23
CA THR A 708 12.14 -23.60 -5.02
C THR A 708 11.35 -24.89 -5.14
N SER A 709 10.06 -24.76 -5.43
CA SER A 709 9.13 -25.88 -5.52
C SER A 709 9.51 -26.87 -6.63
N ASP A 710 10.22 -26.42 -7.65
CA ASP A 710 10.76 -27.24 -8.74
C ASP A 710 12.19 -27.76 -8.50
N ASP A 711 12.76 -27.50 -7.32
CA ASP A 711 14.10 -27.87 -6.86
C ASP A 711 15.24 -27.42 -7.79
N LYS A 712 15.04 -26.36 -8.58
CA LYS A 712 16.08 -25.81 -9.48
C LYS A 712 16.88 -24.66 -8.91
N THR A 713 16.42 -24.06 -7.82
CA THR A 713 17.13 -22.96 -7.18
C THR A 713 17.25 -23.20 -5.70
N MET A 714 18.47 -23.06 -5.18
CA MET A 714 18.77 -23.06 -3.76
C MET A 714 19.02 -21.63 -3.30
N PHE A 715 18.40 -21.25 -2.18
CA PHE A 715 18.65 -19.99 -1.48
C PHE A 715 19.46 -20.23 -0.21
N TYR A 716 20.35 -19.29 0.09
CA TYR A 716 21.26 -19.38 1.21
C TYR A 716 21.53 -18.01 1.84
N THR A 717 21.39 -17.92 3.16
CA THR A 717 21.76 -16.72 3.93
C THR A 717 23.20 -16.78 4.41
N HIS A 718 23.97 -15.73 4.12
CA HIS A 718 25.24 -15.45 4.78
C HIS A 718 25.10 -14.14 5.56
N SER A 719 25.03 -14.26 6.88
CA SER A 719 24.55 -13.17 7.75
C SER A 719 25.50 -11.98 7.86
N THR A 720 26.82 -12.22 7.99
CA THR A 720 27.79 -11.14 8.19
C THR A 720 27.99 -10.23 6.97
N PRO A 721 28.05 -10.74 5.73
CA PRO A 721 27.94 -9.90 4.52
C PRO A 721 26.55 -9.30 4.31
N ARG A 722 25.57 -9.71 5.14
CA ARG A 722 24.16 -9.34 5.11
C ARG A 722 23.51 -9.58 3.74
N LYS A 723 23.72 -10.77 3.20
CA LYS A 723 23.23 -11.15 1.87
C LYS A 723 22.48 -12.46 1.87
N VAL A 724 21.47 -12.51 1.01
CA VAL A 724 20.80 -13.74 0.59
C VAL A 724 21.26 -14.05 -0.83
N PHE A 725 21.76 -15.25 -1.03
CA PHE A 725 22.25 -15.75 -2.32
C PHE A 725 21.28 -16.75 -2.92
N SER A 726 21.28 -16.83 -4.25
CA SER A 726 20.66 -17.91 -5.01
C SER A 726 21.69 -18.66 -5.83
N TYR A 727 21.46 -19.95 -6.04
CA TYR A 727 22.28 -20.84 -6.86
C TYR A 727 21.37 -21.66 -7.79
N ASP A 728 21.83 -21.89 -9.02
CA ASP A 728 21.29 -22.96 -9.86
C ASP A 728 21.57 -24.29 -9.13
N TYR A 729 20.54 -25.09 -8.88
CA TYR A 729 20.60 -26.31 -8.10
C TYR A 729 20.18 -27.53 -8.93
N ASP A 730 21.02 -28.56 -8.92
CA ASP A 730 20.69 -29.86 -9.51
C ASP A 730 20.32 -30.82 -8.39
N ILE A 731 19.02 -31.06 -8.22
CA ILE A 731 18.52 -31.96 -7.19
C ILE A 731 19.01 -33.41 -7.37
N SER A 732 19.32 -33.85 -8.60
CA SER A 732 19.75 -35.23 -8.86
C SER A 732 21.17 -35.50 -8.33
N THR A 733 22.06 -34.51 -8.39
CA THR A 733 23.46 -34.61 -7.95
C THR A 733 23.72 -33.93 -6.61
N GLY A 734 22.87 -32.98 -6.21
CA GLY A 734 23.06 -32.09 -5.07
C GLY A 734 24.12 -31.01 -5.32
N GLU A 735 24.45 -30.72 -6.57
CA GLU A 735 25.40 -29.67 -6.94
C GLU A 735 24.72 -28.30 -7.03
N MET A 736 25.45 -27.26 -6.64
CA MET A 736 25.02 -25.87 -6.75
C MET A 736 26.01 -25.08 -7.60
N SER A 737 25.52 -24.14 -8.40
CA SER A 737 26.36 -23.30 -9.27
C SER A 737 25.76 -21.91 -9.47
N ARG A 738 26.48 -21.01 -10.15
CA ARG A 738 26.04 -19.63 -10.49
C ARG A 738 25.49 -18.84 -9.30
N GLU A 739 26.36 -18.56 -8.33
CA GLU A 739 26.03 -17.68 -7.21
C GLU A 739 25.54 -16.30 -7.69
N GLN A 740 24.38 -15.87 -7.20
CA GLN A 740 23.82 -14.55 -7.44
C GLN A 740 23.29 -13.96 -6.13
N VAL A 741 23.34 -12.64 -6.00
CA VAL A 741 22.77 -11.93 -4.85
C VAL A 741 21.30 -11.67 -5.12
N VAL A 742 20.43 -12.19 -4.25
CA VAL A 742 18.98 -11.96 -4.28
C VAL A 742 18.63 -10.68 -3.53
N VAL A 743 19.19 -10.50 -2.33
CA VAL A 743 19.00 -9.31 -1.50
C VAL A 743 20.32 -8.90 -0.85
N ASP A 744 20.58 -7.59 -0.87
CA ASP A 744 21.75 -6.97 -0.24
C ASP A 744 21.29 -5.98 0.85
N PHE A 745 21.46 -6.37 2.12
CA PHE A 745 21.09 -5.54 3.27
C PHE A 745 22.15 -4.48 3.62
N GLU A 746 23.32 -4.48 2.98
CA GLU A 746 24.31 -3.38 3.11
C GLU A 746 23.92 -2.14 2.28
N GLY A 747 22.98 -2.29 1.34
CA GLY A 747 22.44 -1.16 0.58
C GLY A 747 21.74 -0.13 1.48
N LYS A 748 21.84 1.17 1.14
CA LYS A 748 21.26 2.29 1.91
C LYS A 748 19.78 2.09 2.28
N GLU A 749 19.01 1.36 1.47
CA GLU A 749 17.58 1.15 1.67
C GLU A 749 17.23 0.09 2.72
N LEU A 750 18.13 -0.86 3.00
CA LEU A 750 17.86 -2.02 3.86
C LEU A 750 18.75 -2.11 5.11
N HIS A 751 19.73 -1.21 5.23
CA HIS A 751 20.69 -1.19 6.33
C HIS A 751 20.05 -1.17 7.73
N GLU A 752 18.84 -0.64 7.88
CA GLU A 752 18.12 -0.57 9.16
C GLU A 752 17.41 -1.88 9.57
N PHE A 753 17.35 -2.90 8.72
CA PHE A 753 16.55 -4.12 8.96
C PHE A 753 17.34 -5.30 9.55
N GLY A 754 18.36 -5.03 10.35
CA GLY A 754 19.08 -6.06 11.10
C GLY A 754 19.87 -7.03 10.21
N ILE A 755 20.13 -8.24 10.72
CA ILE A 755 20.94 -9.26 10.05
C ILE A 755 20.02 -10.35 9.49
N PRO A 756 20.13 -10.72 8.19
CA PRO A 756 19.37 -11.84 7.65
C PRO A 756 19.80 -13.14 8.33
N ASP A 757 18.83 -13.96 8.72
CA ASP A 757 19.04 -15.13 9.57
C ASP A 757 18.36 -16.38 8.95
N GLY A 758 17.62 -17.18 9.72
CA GLY A 758 16.89 -18.35 9.24
C GLY A 758 15.76 -18.03 8.23
N MET A 759 15.46 -18.98 7.34
CA MET A 759 14.42 -18.78 6.31
C MET A 759 13.52 -19.99 6.05
N ALA A 760 12.34 -19.72 5.53
CA ALA A 760 11.41 -20.68 4.92
C ALA A 760 11.00 -20.21 3.51
N ILE A 761 10.28 -21.06 2.78
CA ILE A 761 9.74 -20.72 1.45
C ILE A 761 8.27 -21.15 1.36
N ASP A 762 7.46 -20.34 0.69
CA ASP A 762 6.05 -20.65 0.43
C ASP A 762 5.84 -21.33 -0.94
N LEU A 763 4.64 -21.86 -1.17
CA LEU A 763 4.26 -22.55 -2.41
C LEU A 763 4.24 -21.65 -3.66
N ASN A 764 4.45 -20.34 -3.51
CA ASN A 764 4.63 -19.41 -4.63
C ASN A 764 6.11 -19.02 -4.82
N ASP A 765 7.01 -19.81 -4.23
CA ASP A 765 8.46 -19.62 -4.25
C ASP A 765 8.90 -18.25 -3.70
N LYS A 766 8.18 -17.72 -2.70
CA LYS A 766 8.58 -16.50 -1.97
C LYS A 766 9.29 -16.86 -0.68
N ILE A 767 10.40 -16.18 -0.41
CA ILE A 767 11.26 -16.42 0.76
C ILE A 767 10.61 -15.74 1.98
N TRP A 768 10.55 -16.43 3.11
CA TRP A 768 10.20 -15.88 4.41
C TRP A 768 11.46 -15.87 5.27
N LEU A 769 12.03 -14.68 5.45
CA LEU A 769 13.35 -14.47 6.06
C LEU A 769 13.20 -13.82 7.43
N ALA A 770 13.63 -14.53 8.48
CA ALA A 770 13.83 -13.94 9.78
C ALA A 770 15.02 -12.98 9.73
N CYS A 771 14.90 -11.83 10.40
CA CYS A 771 15.99 -10.88 10.51
C CYS A 771 16.27 -10.56 11.97
N PHE A 772 17.46 -10.96 12.43
CA PHE A 772 17.96 -10.70 13.77
C PHE A 772 18.08 -9.19 14.01
N ALA A 773 17.70 -8.74 15.21
CA ALA A 773 17.65 -7.34 15.62
C ALA A 773 16.68 -6.43 14.82
N SER A 774 15.77 -6.99 14.03
CA SER A 774 14.76 -6.22 13.28
C SER A 774 13.35 -6.26 13.89
N SER A 775 13.10 -7.18 14.83
CA SER A 775 11.75 -7.57 15.28
C SER A 775 10.83 -8.13 14.19
N GLN A 776 11.38 -8.60 13.06
CA GLN A 776 10.59 -8.89 11.86
C GLN A 776 10.99 -10.19 11.13
N VAL A 777 9.98 -10.75 10.46
CA VAL A 777 10.14 -11.70 9.34
C VAL A 777 9.68 -11.01 8.06
N PHE A 778 10.48 -11.07 6.99
CA PHE A 778 10.16 -10.49 5.69
C PHE A 778 9.77 -11.57 4.68
N GLN A 779 8.66 -11.39 3.97
CA GLN A 779 8.42 -12.13 2.74
C GLN A 779 9.12 -11.38 1.60
N ILE A 780 10.01 -12.05 0.88
CA ILE A 780 10.83 -11.49 -0.18
C ILE A 780 10.50 -12.20 -1.49
N ASP A 781 10.38 -11.41 -2.55
CA ASP A 781 10.32 -11.92 -3.90
C ASP A 781 11.74 -12.15 -4.45
N PRO A 782 12.17 -13.41 -4.62
CA PRO A 782 13.55 -13.67 -5.03
C PRO A 782 13.86 -13.22 -6.46
N GLU A 783 12.86 -13.08 -7.34
CA GLU A 783 13.07 -12.62 -8.71
C GLU A 783 13.41 -11.12 -8.77
N THR A 784 12.83 -10.33 -7.87
CA THR A 784 12.96 -8.87 -7.88
C THR A 784 13.80 -8.32 -6.73
N GLY A 785 14.15 -9.16 -5.75
CA GLY A 785 14.81 -8.77 -4.51
C GLY A 785 13.95 -7.91 -3.58
N LYS A 786 12.64 -7.75 -3.88
CA LYS A 786 11.77 -6.83 -3.15
C LYS A 786 11.12 -7.48 -1.95
N ILE A 787 11.07 -6.75 -0.84
CA ILE A 787 10.24 -7.10 0.32
C ILE A 787 8.77 -6.90 -0.06
N LEU A 788 8.02 -8.01 -0.05
CA LEU A 788 6.59 -8.04 -0.29
C LEU A 788 5.80 -7.73 0.99
N MET A 789 6.16 -8.31 2.14
CA MET A 789 5.59 -7.99 3.47
C MET A 789 6.62 -8.10 4.58
N SER A 790 6.27 -7.49 5.71
CA SER A 790 6.87 -7.76 7.00
C SER A 790 5.82 -8.21 8.02
N VAL A 791 6.19 -9.18 8.85
CA VAL A 791 5.48 -9.58 10.07
C VAL A 791 6.28 -9.06 11.25
N LYS A 792 5.64 -8.37 12.19
CA LYS A 792 6.28 -7.79 13.37
C LYS A 792 6.04 -8.66 14.59
N PHE A 793 7.04 -8.76 15.45
CA PHE A 793 7.01 -9.55 16.67
C PHE A 793 7.34 -8.68 17.89
N PRO A 794 6.83 -9.01 19.08
CA PRO A 794 7.14 -8.29 20.31
C PRO A 794 8.48 -8.77 20.94
N ALA A 795 9.47 -9.07 20.10
CA ALA A 795 10.83 -9.43 20.48
C ALA A 795 11.77 -8.95 19.38
N SER A 796 12.90 -8.34 19.72
CA SER A 796 13.77 -7.71 18.70
C SER A 796 14.66 -8.70 17.95
N GLN A 797 15.05 -9.79 18.58
CA GLN A 797 15.96 -10.80 18.01
C GLN A 797 15.17 -12.00 17.46
N ILE A 798 14.65 -11.85 16.25
CA ILE A 798 13.96 -12.93 15.53
C ILE A 798 14.99 -13.74 14.73
N THR A 799 15.01 -15.05 14.95
CA THR A 799 16.13 -15.92 14.57
C THR A 799 15.80 -16.80 13.37
N SER A 800 14.66 -17.51 13.38
CA SER A 800 14.28 -18.42 12.29
C SER A 800 12.78 -18.64 12.20
N CYS A 801 12.34 -19.27 11.11
CA CYS A 801 10.93 -19.59 10.88
C CYS A 801 10.70 -20.85 10.04
N CYS A 802 9.55 -21.50 10.25
CA CYS A 802 9.08 -22.59 9.40
C CYS A 802 7.55 -22.58 9.27
N PHE A 803 7.05 -23.16 8.18
CA PHE A 803 5.61 -23.39 8.02
C PHE A 803 5.18 -24.72 8.64
N GLY A 804 4.02 -24.72 9.28
CA GLY A 804 3.42 -25.89 9.89
C GLY A 804 1.91 -25.76 10.04
N GLY A 805 1.35 -26.54 10.96
CA GLY A 805 -0.10 -26.72 11.08
C GLY A 805 -0.65 -27.70 10.04
N PRO A 806 -1.94 -28.08 10.15
CA PRO A 806 -2.54 -29.12 9.32
C PRO A 806 -2.62 -28.78 7.82
N ASN A 807 -2.49 -27.50 7.45
CA ASN A 807 -2.56 -27.04 6.07
C ASN A 807 -1.29 -26.29 5.62
N TYR A 808 -0.21 -26.32 6.43
CA TYR A 808 1.01 -25.54 6.22
C TYR A 808 0.76 -24.02 6.08
N ASP A 809 -0.33 -23.50 6.66
CA ASP A 809 -0.74 -22.09 6.62
C ASP A 809 -0.43 -21.32 7.92
N GLU A 810 0.30 -21.96 8.84
CA GLU A 810 0.78 -21.37 10.09
C GLU A 810 2.30 -21.20 10.02
N LEU A 811 2.81 -20.02 10.36
CA LEU A 811 4.26 -19.79 10.44
C LEU A 811 4.69 -19.79 11.91
N TYR A 812 5.58 -20.71 12.25
CA TYR A 812 6.24 -20.77 13.56
C TYR A 812 7.55 -20.02 13.50
N VAL A 813 7.82 -19.18 14.50
CA VAL A 813 8.95 -18.25 14.51
C VAL A 813 9.65 -18.30 15.87
N THR A 814 10.97 -18.45 15.88
CA THR A 814 11.81 -18.48 17.08
C THR A 814 12.44 -17.11 17.36
N SER A 815 12.82 -16.86 18.61
CA SER A 815 13.57 -15.66 19.00
C SER A 815 14.69 -15.96 19.99
N SER A 816 15.64 -15.04 20.12
CA SER A 816 16.77 -15.12 21.05
C SER A 816 16.61 -14.17 22.24
N ALA A 817 16.97 -14.67 23.43
CA ALA A 817 17.16 -13.92 24.67
C ALA A 817 18.62 -13.59 24.97
N THR A 818 19.55 -14.10 24.17
CA THR A 818 20.99 -13.84 24.31
C THR A 818 21.30 -12.35 24.12
N PHE A 819 22.40 -11.87 24.69
CA PHE A 819 22.86 -10.46 24.65
C PHE A 819 21.99 -9.43 25.40
N PHE A 820 20.93 -9.86 26.08
CA PHE A 820 20.16 -8.98 26.96
C PHE A 820 20.55 -9.15 28.43
N THR A 821 20.51 -8.03 29.17
CA THR A 821 20.58 -8.07 30.62
C THR A 821 19.25 -8.53 31.21
N GLU A 822 19.27 -9.01 32.45
CA GLU A 822 18.06 -9.43 33.16
C GLU A 822 17.02 -8.29 33.27
N GLU A 823 17.47 -7.05 33.42
CA GLU A 823 16.61 -5.85 33.40
C GLU A 823 15.93 -5.65 32.03
N GLN A 824 16.67 -5.82 30.93
CA GLN A 824 16.11 -5.70 29.58
C GLN A 824 15.06 -6.78 29.30
N LEU A 825 15.34 -8.03 29.71
CA LEU A 825 14.39 -9.15 29.59
C LEU A 825 13.11 -8.93 30.42
N GLN A 826 13.19 -8.26 31.56
CA GLN A 826 12.03 -7.97 32.40
C GLN A 826 11.19 -6.78 31.90
N ASP A 827 11.77 -5.84 31.15
CA ASP A 827 11.07 -4.62 30.71
C ASP A 827 10.85 -4.53 29.19
N LYS A 828 11.93 -4.38 28.42
CA LYS A 828 11.86 -4.08 26.98
C LYS A 828 11.73 -5.32 26.10
N GLU A 829 12.27 -6.44 26.54
CA GLU A 829 12.40 -7.70 25.77
C GLU A 829 11.65 -8.86 26.45
N LYS A 830 10.45 -8.56 26.99
CA LYS A 830 9.61 -9.51 27.76
C LYS A 830 9.26 -10.80 27.03
N PHE A 831 9.39 -10.85 25.71
CA PHE A 831 9.10 -12.04 24.89
C PHE A 831 10.33 -12.59 24.17
N ALA A 832 11.54 -12.14 24.50
CA ALA A 832 12.76 -12.75 23.99
C ALA A 832 12.88 -14.22 24.45
N GLY A 833 13.41 -15.09 23.58
CA GLY A 833 13.44 -16.54 23.83
C GLY A 833 12.08 -17.23 23.69
N SER A 834 11.10 -16.61 23.03
CA SER A 834 9.76 -17.19 22.81
C SER A 834 9.65 -17.86 21.44
N VAL A 835 8.69 -18.77 21.33
CA VAL A 835 8.18 -19.25 20.04
C VAL A 835 6.86 -18.55 19.74
N PHE A 836 6.75 -17.97 18.56
CA PHE A 836 5.55 -17.32 18.07
C PHE A 836 4.86 -18.18 17.02
N LYS A 837 3.54 -18.03 16.93
CA LYS A 837 2.71 -18.61 15.89
C LYS A 837 2.00 -17.49 15.15
N VAL A 838 2.16 -17.48 13.83
CA VAL A 838 1.48 -16.56 12.93
C VAL A 838 0.45 -17.33 12.12
N THR A 839 -0.79 -16.86 12.14
CA THR A 839 -1.88 -17.42 11.33
C THR A 839 -2.41 -16.37 10.36
N GLY A 840 -3.21 -16.76 9.38
CA GLY A 840 -3.86 -15.82 8.47
C GLY A 840 -2.94 -15.11 7.47
N LEU A 841 -1.72 -15.61 7.25
CA LEU A 841 -0.74 -15.00 6.35
C LEU A 841 -1.20 -14.90 4.89
N GLY A 842 -2.17 -15.73 4.47
CA GLY A 842 -2.54 -15.87 3.07
C GLY A 842 -1.48 -16.61 2.23
N ALA A 843 -0.47 -17.18 2.88
CA ALA A 843 0.57 -18.01 2.29
C ALA A 843 0.52 -19.41 2.91
N LYS A 844 0.97 -20.40 2.13
CA LYS A 844 1.14 -21.78 2.57
C LYS A 844 2.56 -22.22 2.28
N GLY A 845 3.21 -22.86 3.24
CA GLY A 845 4.52 -23.44 3.06
C GLY A 845 4.50 -24.83 2.42
N LYS A 846 5.70 -25.32 2.13
CA LYS A 846 5.97 -26.71 1.79
C LYS A 846 6.32 -27.50 3.07
N ALA A 847 6.00 -28.78 3.08
CA ALA A 847 6.51 -29.69 4.10
C ALA A 847 8.05 -29.65 4.12
N ALA A 848 8.63 -29.49 5.30
CA ALA A 848 10.07 -29.55 5.47
C ALA A 848 10.52 -31.00 5.21
N PRO A 849 11.50 -31.24 4.31
CA PRO A 849 11.99 -32.59 4.07
C PRO A 849 12.69 -33.17 5.31
N ASN A 850 12.51 -34.48 5.52
CA ASN A 850 13.25 -35.24 6.51
C ASN A 850 14.63 -35.63 5.97
N PHE A 851 15.57 -35.97 6.85
CA PHE A 851 16.82 -36.60 6.44
C PHE A 851 16.55 -38.06 6.07
N HIS A 852 16.99 -38.52 4.90
CA HIS A 852 16.73 -39.90 4.45
C HIS A 852 17.78 -40.93 4.93
N GLY A 853 18.87 -40.49 5.57
CA GLY A 853 19.97 -41.35 6.04
C GLY A 853 19.98 -41.72 7.51
#